data_AF-A0A8J2XAG6-F1
#
_entry.id   AF-A0A8J2XAG6-F1
#
_cell.length_a   1.000
_cell.length_b   1.000
_cell.length_c   1.000
_cell.angle_alpha   90.00
_cell.angle_beta   90.00
_cell.angle_gamma   90.00
#
_symmetry.space_group_name_H-M   'P 1'
#
loop_
_entity.id
_entity.type
_entity.pdbx_description
1 polymer ?
#
loop_
_entity_poly.entity_id
_entity_poly.type
_entity_poly.pdbx_seq_one_letter_code
_entity_poly.pdbx_strand_id
1 'polypeptide(L)'
;MSQNWNTRKFAKQLGKSFFKILNDISDNEQILVVQKEVLPVINALFTFTQLTESTPARKIVLISEQLGNEVSEILSTFPGMDLVFVIDARLDLAIPRPLRDVAKTLKLPVINVVFCSWETQSCNALAHVNRARDTRIPHFIESQLETSGQVRLMSWNMLPFPQVDDNVLVANVLYNSEKQNMYSPSESFVQTATRSILVDNMVNCLHALLNQTETTITNVVAMGAESWKLTQALRQRVEAEEDSEKNFIKETLYGDKYSGLETDLLVVERDMDPMTPLLTQLTYAGLVDDLYEFTPDAKTRQRKELSLKYAEDEVWQDLKFLNFGDLGSKLNVLAKNSDERYASRPKSDNLGELKQFVDAIPELQESRKLINKHIDLSAGILKKVENEQESQFNRILELEQNMLSGVLDNRGSCDNILDLIYEGQLDATRVVRLACLLSLCRNGLRDKDYELMKQELVDAFGIEICFQLERLASLGLFTSKSLLTHQNFSLWRKEYRNISYWLDTLPPAEDRQDSAKGEPRDASFAYCGVVPLSTRLIQMVYDRTVLSKHYNSQQPFIISRQPNIAKTEELISQIYGSPDCIHQESWMSALRKNKRRVTIGQPDPGTSDIVLLVFLGGVTMGEIATLKFLQDKLRQKEIYKRFIIVSDGVTNGNRITNSGIHPSMRVQKNG
;
A
#
# COMPACT_ATOMS: atom_id res chain seq x y z
N MET A 1 20.06 -14.99 -1.16
CA MET A 1 19.37 -13.70 -1.37
C MET A 1 20.40 -12.66 -1.77
N SER A 2 20.12 -11.77 -2.73
CA SER A 2 20.94 -10.57 -2.93
C SER A 2 21.12 -9.87 -1.57
N GLN A 3 22.37 -9.70 -1.12
CA GLN A 3 22.66 -9.09 0.18
C GLN A 3 22.13 -7.65 0.28
N ASN A 4 21.93 -7.00 -0.86
CA ASN A 4 21.58 -5.58 -0.97
C ASN A 4 20.09 -5.32 -0.72
N TRP A 5 19.20 -6.24 -1.09
CA TRP A 5 17.76 -6.14 -0.83
C TRP A 5 17.33 -6.89 0.43
N ASN A 6 18.00 -6.57 1.55
CA ASN A 6 17.55 -6.95 2.89
C ASN A 6 16.67 -5.84 3.47
N THR A 7 15.41 -5.86 3.07
CA THR A 7 14.38 -4.85 3.40
C THR A 7 14.14 -4.69 4.90
N ARG A 8 14.35 -5.74 5.71
CA ARG A 8 14.25 -5.66 7.19
C ARG A 8 15.20 -4.63 7.81
N LYS A 9 16.31 -4.30 7.12
CA LYS A 9 17.26 -3.29 7.59
C LYS A 9 16.76 -1.85 7.42
N PHE A 10 15.81 -1.60 6.52
CA PHE A 10 15.39 -0.25 6.16
C PHE A 10 14.73 0.49 7.33
N ALA A 11 13.87 -0.19 8.11
CA ALA A 11 13.28 0.38 9.32
C ALA A 11 14.35 0.79 10.34
N LYS A 12 15.35 -0.07 10.56
CA LYS A 12 16.46 0.22 11.48
C LYS A 12 17.34 1.38 10.98
N GLN A 13 17.58 1.47 9.69
CA GLN A 13 18.34 2.58 9.09
C GLN A 13 17.59 3.90 9.25
N LEU A 14 16.28 3.93 8.96
CA LEU A 14 15.44 5.12 9.12
C LEU A 14 15.32 5.56 10.58
N GLY A 15 15.19 4.62 11.52
CA GLY A 15 15.19 4.93 12.95
C GLY A 15 16.52 5.51 13.43
N LYS A 16 17.65 4.96 12.96
CA LYS A 16 18.98 5.49 13.27
C LYS A 16 19.22 6.89 12.71
N SER A 17 18.73 7.18 11.50
CA SER A 17 18.86 8.53 10.92
C SER A 17 18.08 9.55 11.75
N PHE A 18 16.89 9.19 12.25
CA PHE A 18 16.13 10.03 13.16
C PHE A 18 16.87 10.31 14.47
N PHE A 19 17.43 9.28 15.11
CA PHE A 19 18.21 9.44 16.34
C PHE A 19 19.42 10.33 16.13
N LYS A 20 20.11 10.19 15.00
CA LYS A 20 21.23 11.05 14.65
C LYS A 20 20.79 12.51 14.56
N ILE A 21 19.70 12.79 13.85
CA ILE A 21 19.15 14.16 13.72
C ILE A 21 18.89 14.76 15.10
N LEU A 22 18.21 14.04 16.01
CA LEU A 22 17.90 14.57 17.33
C LEU A 22 19.15 14.84 18.17
N ASN A 23 20.17 13.97 18.11
CA ASN A 23 21.43 14.18 18.80
C ASN A 23 22.24 15.37 18.23
N ASP A 24 22.11 15.66 16.94
CA ASP A 24 22.83 16.76 16.28
C ASP A 24 22.19 18.14 16.53
N ILE A 25 20.98 18.22 17.10
CA ILE A 25 20.26 19.50 17.38
C ILE A 25 20.90 20.27 18.54
N SER A 26 21.03 19.61 19.70
CA SER A 26 21.53 20.16 20.95
C SER A 26 21.76 19.06 21.98
N ASP A 27 22.61 19.37 22.97
CA ASP A 27 22.85 18.51 24.15
C ASP A 27 21.74 18.63 25.23
N ASN A 28 20.82 19.60 25.08
CA ASN A 28 19.73 19.79 26.02
C ASN A 28 18.67 18.70 25.86
N GLU A 29 17.91 18.43 26.92
CA GLU A 29 16.76 17.55 26.82
C GLU A 29 15.70 18.13 25.88
N GLN A 30 15.02 17.27 25.13
CA GLN A 30 14.12 17.67 24.04
C GLN A 30 12.69 17.20 24.30
N ILE A 31 11.73 18.04 23.91
CA ILE A 31 10.31 17.70 23.82
C ILE A 31 9.93 17.66 22.35
N LEU A 32 9.52 16.48 21.89
CA LEU A 32 9.11 16.28 20.52
C LEU A 32 7.63 16.66 20.38
N VAL A 33 7.34 17.64 19.52
CA VAL A 33 5.98 18.05 19.17
C VAL A 33 5.65 17.47 17.80
N VAL A 34 4.93 16.36 17.78
CA VAL A 34 4.82 15.46 16.64
C VAL A 34 3.47 15.62 15.94
N GLN A 35 3.48 15.80 14.63
CA GLN A 35 2.27 15.72 13.81
C GLN A 35 1.62 14.34 13.94
N LYS A 36 0.30 14.30 14.13
CA LYS A 36 -0.45 13.08 14.45
C LYS A 36 -0.23 11.94 13.47
N GLU A 37 -0.08 12.25 12.18
CA GLU A 37 0.10 11.28 11.11
C GLU A 37 1.52 10.66 11.09
N VAL A 38 2.50 11.35 11.68
CA VAL A 38 3.90 10.89 11.76
C VAL A 38 4.11 9.93 12.94
N LEU A 39 3.31 10.04 14.00
CA LEU A 39 3.46 9.21 15.20
C LEU A 39 3.38 7.70 14.91
N PRO A 40 2.42 7.17 14.11
CA PRO A 40 2.41 5.76 13.73
C PRO A 40 3.68 5.32 12.98
N VAL A 41 4.29 6.21 12.19
CA VAL A 41 5.56 5.90 11.51
C VAL A 41 6.68 5.77 12.53
N ILE A 42 6.79 6.71 13.48
CA ILE A 42 7.76 6.64 14.58
C ILE A 42 7.60 5.34 15.39
N ASN A 43 6.37 5.02 15.78
CA ASN A 43 6.05 3.81 16.56
C ASN A 43 6.38 2.51 15.81
N ALA A 44 6.39 2.53 14.48
CA ALA A 44 6.77 1.39 13.67
C ALA A 44 8.30 1.15 13.64
N LEU A 45 9.10 2.19 13.91
CA LEU A 45 10.55 2.14 13.79
C LEU A 45 11.24 1.81 15.12
N PHE A 46 10.75 2.35 16.23
CA PHE A 46 11.36 2.18 17.56
C PHE A 46 10.36 2.46 18.68
N THR A 47 10.66 1.95 19.88
CA THR A 47 9.88 2.21 21.09
C THR A 47 10.26 3.55 21.73
N PHE A 48 9.38 4.08 22.59
CA PHE A 48 9.70 5.29 23.36
C PHE A 48 10.93 5.10 24.26
N THR A 49 11.11 3.91 24.86
CA THR A 49 12.29 3.58 25.64
C THR A 49 13.58 3.68 24.82
N GLN A 50 13.58 3.10 23.61
CA GLN A 50 14.73 3.17 22.69
C GLN A 50 15.05 4.62 22.30
N LEU A 51 14.01 5.45 22.09
CA LEU A 51 14.15 6.88 21.81
C LEU A 51 14.82 7.60 22.98
N THR A 52 14.34 7.43 24.21
CA THR A 52 14.87 8.12 25.39
C THR A 52 16.28 7.68 25.77
N GLU A 53 16.63 6.42 25.51
CA GLU A 53 17.97 5.87 25.77
C GLU A 53 19.01 6.32 24.73
N SER A 54 18.57 6.56 23.48
CA SER A 54 19.46 6.85 22.36
C SER A 54 19.54 8.34 21.98
N THR A 55 18.69 9.18 22.58
CA THR A 55 18.56 10.61 22.22
C THR A 55 18.23 11.49 23.44
N PRO A 56 18.30 12.83 23.33
CA PRO A 56 17.90 13.75 24.39
C PRO A 56 16.39 13.87 24.58
N ALA A 57 15.57 13.21 23.75
CA ALA A 57 14.12 13.29 23.87
C ALA A 57 13.62 12.72 25.21
N ARG A 58 12.68 13.41 25.86
CA ARG A 58 12.08 13.00 27.14
C ARG A 58 10.56 12.98 27.13
N LYS A 59 9.92 13.67 26.19
CA LYS A 59 8.46 13.75 26.09
C LYS A 59 8.04 13.88 24.63
N ILE A 60 6.90 13.28 24.30
CA ILE A 60 6.22 13.45 23.02
C ILE A 60 4.88 14.13 23.29
N VAL A 61 4.57 15.16 22.53
CA VAL A 61 3.32 15.90 22.52
C VAL A 61 2.80 15.91 21.09
N LEU A 62 1.49 15.75 20.89
CA LEU A 62 0.92 15.77 19.55
C LEU A 62 0.55 17.19 19.13
N ILE A 63 0.76 17.53 17.87
CA ILE A 63 0.19 18.76 17.31
C ILE A 63 -1.33 18.66 17.37
N SER A 64 -1.95 19.56 18.12
CA SER A 64 -3.38 19.65 18.37
C SER A 64 -3.86 21.09 18.16
N GLU A 65 -5.17 21.31 18.10
CA GLU A 65 -5.74 22.67 18.08
C GLU A 65 -5.40 23.47 19.35
N GLN A 66 -5.04 22.79 20.45
CA GLN A 66 -4.69 23.42 21.73
C GLN A 66 -3.18 23.61 21.91
N LEU A 67 -2.38 23.39 20.85
CA LEU A 67 -0.92 23.39 20.92
C LEU A 67 -0.33 24.66 21.53
N GLY A 68 -0.92 25.84 21.31
CA GLY A 68 -0.43 27.08 21.91
C GLY A 68 -0.46 27.08 23.44
N ASN A 69 -1.52 26.54 24.04
CA ASN A 69 -1.63 26.41 25.49
C ASN A 69 -0.66 25.34 26.01
N GLU A 70 -0.61 24.19 25.34
CA GLU A 70 0.28 23.08 25.69
C GLU A 70 1.76 23.51 25.66
N VAL A 71 2.18 24.23 24.61
CA VAL A 71 3.55 24.75 24.49
C VAL A 71 3.85 25.77 25.59
N SER A 72 2.89 26.65 25.92
CA SER A 72 3.07 27.63 27.00
C SER A 72 3.23 26.96 28.37
N GLU A 73 2.46 25.91 28.64
CA GLU A 73 2.58 25.09 29.86
C GLU A 73 3.90 24.31 29.90
N ILE A 74 4.33 23.78 28.76
CA ILE A 74 5.61 23.08 28.65
C ILE A 74 6.77 24.01 28.97
N LEU A 75 6.78 25.22 28.39
CA LEU A 75 7.84 26.19 28.60
C LEU A 75 7.91 26.68 30.06
N SER A 76 6.79 26.71 30.78
CA SER A 76 6.76 27.06 32.21
C SER A 76 7.18 25.91 33.12
N THR A 77 6.79 24.67 32.77
CA THR A 77 7.04 23.48 33.59
C THR A 77 8.46 22.92 33.40
N PHE A 78 9.00 23.00 32.19
CA PHE A 78 10.29 22.41 31.81
C PHE A 78 11.23 23.47 31.22
N PRO A 79 11.69 24.45 32.02
CA PRO A 79 12.57 25.49 31.53
C PRO A 79 13.91 24.89 31.08
N GLY A 80 14.35 25.24 29.87
CA GLY A 80 15.63 24.80 29.30
C GLY A 80 15.56 23.57 28.41
N MET A 81 14.39 22.94 28.25
CA MET A 81 14.20 21.89 27.25
C MET A 81 13.97 22.49 25.87
N ASP A 82 14.55 21.86 24.84
CA ASP A 82 14.37 22.28 23.45
C ASP A 82 13.07 21.72 22.87
N LEU A 83 12.29 22.58 22.22
CA LEU A 83 11.11 22.19 21.45
C LEU A 83 11.54 21.77 20.04
N VAL A 84 11.18 20.54 19.66
CA VAL A 84 11.47 19.98 18.33
C VAL A 84 10.16 19.57 17.66
N PHE A 85 9.76 20.32 16.63
CA PHE A 85 8.57 20.04 15.86
C PHE A 85 8.86 18.98 14.80
N VAL A 86 8.14 17.87 14.82
CA VAL A 86 8.29 16.78 13.86
C VAL A 86 7.06 16.75 12.95
N ILE A 87 7.23 17.10 11.68
CA ILE A 87 6.12 17.27 10.72
C ILE A 87 6.34 16.47 9.43
N ASP A 88 5.27 16.24 8.69
CA ASP A 88 5.31 15.72 7.32
C ASP A 88 4.56 16.68 6.39
N ALA A 89 5.32 17.37 5.53
CA ALA A 89 4.78 18.32 4.57
C ALA A 89 4.93 17.83 3.11
N ARG A 90 5.30 16.55 2.91
CA ARG A 90 5.56 15.98 1.58
C ARG A 90 4.36 16.02 0.63
N LEU A 91 3.15 15.95 1.20
CA LEU A 91 1.89 15.95 0.44
C LEU A 91 1.17 17.28 0.48
N ASP A 92 0.99 17.84 1.69
CA ASP A 92 0.20 19.06 1.89
C ASP A 92 0.92 20.31 1.38
N LEU A 93 2.26 20.24 1.21
CA LEU A 93 3.13 21.38 0.89
C LEU A 93 2.93 22.58 1.84
N ALA A 94 2.36 22.31 3.01
CA ALA A 94 1.95 23.27 4.02
C ALA A 94 2.31 22.74 5.41
N ILE A 95 2.66 23.66 6.31
CA ILE A 95 2.86 23.32 7.73
C ILE A 95 1.50 23.23 8.44
N PRO A 96 1.36 22.41 9.49
CA PRO A 96 0.15 22.36 10.31
C PRO A 96 -0.25 23.75 10.83
N ARG A 97 -1.53 24.10 10.74
CA ARG A 97 -2.05 25.40 11.20
C ARG A 97 -1.69 25.71 12.66
N PRO A 98 -1.84 24.77 13.63
CA PRO A 98 -1.46 25.06 15.01
C PRO A 98 0.02 25.39 15.19
N LEU A 99 0.91 24.80 14.39
CA LEU A 99 2.34 25.14 14.41
C LEU A 99 2.58 26.56 13.91
N ARG A 100 1.91 26.96 12.82
CA ARG A 100 1.98 28.34 12.31
C ARG A 100 1.54 29.35 13.36
N ASP A 101 0.44 29.06 14.04
CA ASP A 101 -0.12 29.95 15.06
C ASP A 101 0.81 30.07 16.28
N VAL A 102 1.43 28.96 16.70
CA VAL A 102 2.45 28.96 17.76
C VAL A 102 3.67 29.80 17.37
N ALA A 103 4.20 29.59 16.16
CA ALA A 103 5.39 30.29 15.69
C ALA A 103 5.19 31.83 15.64
N LYS A 104 3.97 32.26 15.29
CA LYS A 104 3.55 33.65 15.24
C LYS A 104 3.28 34.26 16.62
N THR A 105 2.60 33.52 17.49
CA THR A 105 2.08 34.05 18.77
C THR A 105 3.12 34.01 19.89
N LEU A 106 3.83 32.89 20.04
CA LEU A 106 4.76 32.69 21.16
C LEU A 106 6.16 33.25 20.91
N LYS A 107 6.48 33.62 19.65
CA LYS A 107 7.75 34.25 19.25
C LYS A 107 8.97 33.56 19.86
N LEU A 108 9.00 32.23 19.76
CA LEU A 108 10.09 31.42 20.30
C LEU A 108 11.45 31.87 19.73
N PRO A 109 12.51 31.91 20.54
CA PRO A 109 13.82 32.37 20.08
C PRO A 109 14.42 31.46 19.00
N VAL A 110 14.17 30.15 19.10
CA VAL A 110 14.57 29.14 18.12
C VAL A 110 13.39 28.21 17.88
N ILE A 111 13.15 27.87 16.60
CA ILE A 111 12.18 26.86 16.20
C ILE A 111 12.94 25.75 15.47
N ASN A 112 13.06 24.58 16.11
CA ASN A 112 13.64 23.39 15.50
C ASN A 112 12.54 22.59 14.80
N VAL A 113 12.65 22.39 13.49
CA VAL A 113 11.69 21.61 12.70
C VAL A 113 12.39 20.45 12.01
N VAL A 114 12.10 19.23 12.46
CA VAL A 114 12.44 18.00 11.77
C VAL A 114 11.29 17.66 10.83
N PHE A 115 11.52 17.68 9.52
CA PHE A 115 10.47 17.44 8.54
C PHE A 115 10.77 16.19 7.71
N CYS A 116 9.74 15.38 7.47
CA CYS A 116 9.85 14.24 6.56
C CYS A 116 10.15 14.74 5.15
N SER A 117 11.14 14.15 4.50
CA SER A 117 11.56 14.47 3.13
C SER A 117 12.10 13.21 2.45
N TRP A 118 12.45 13.28 1.18
CA TRP A 118 13.23 12.22 0.53
C TRP A 118 14.67 12.66 0.36
N GLU A 119 15.64 11.75 0.44
CA GLU A 119 17.06 12.08 0.25
C GLU A 119 17.30 12.86 -1.04
N THR A 120 16.64 12.45 -2.13
CA THR A 120 16.80 13.00 -3.48
C THR A 120 15.93 14.25 -3.75
N GLN A 121 15.25 14.77 -2.73
CA GLN A 121 14.35 15.90 -2.90
C GLN A 121 15.13 17.22 -3.03
N SER A 122 14.96 17.92 -4.16
CA SER A 122 15.76 19.10 -4.50
C SER A 122 15.66 20.24 -3.48
N CYS A 123 14.53 20.37 -2.77
CA CYS A 123 14.35 21.43 -1.78
C CYS A 123 15.20 21.22 -0.51
N ASN A 124 15.72 20.01 -0.25
CA ASN A 124 16.60 19.77 0.90
C ASN A 124 17.88 20.62 0.85
N ALA A 125 18.37 20.94 -0.34
CA ALA A 125 19.52 21.86 -0.51
C ALA A 125 19.22 23.22 0.12
N LEU A 126 17.94 23.65 0.12
CA LEU A 126 17.48 24.89 0.74
C LEU A 126 17.28 24.77 2.26
N ALA A 127 17.58 23.64 2.91
CA ALA A 127 17.63 23.55 4.38
C ALA A 127 19.04 23.85 4.92
N HIS A 128 20.10 23.45 4.20
CA HIS A 128 21.48 23.42 4.70
C HIS A 128 22.36 24.65 4.38
N VAL A 129 21.90 25.63 3.60
CA VAL A 129 22.76 26.75 3.17
C VAL A 129 23.10 27.69 4.36
N ASN A 130 24.40 27.97 4.53
CA ASN A 130 24.96 28.91 5.51
C ASN A 130 24.25 30.28 5.49
N ARG A 131 23.93 30.80 6.68
CA ARG A 131 23.13 32.03 6.94
C ARG A 131 23.77 33.36 6.54
N ALA A 132 24.83 33.35 5.73
CA ALA A 132 25.70 34.51 5.54
C ALA A 132 25.39 35.37 4.30
N ARG A 133 24.25 35.18 3.60
CA ARG A 133 23.89 36.02 2.44
C ARG A 133 22.40 36.41 2.45
N ASP A 134 22.15 37.72 2.37
CA ASP A 134 20.83 38.38 2.31
C ASP A 134 19.98 38.04 1.05
N THR A 135 20.44 37.15 0.17
CA THR A 135 19.80 36.84 -1.13
C THR A 135 19.39 35.38 -1.27
N ARG A 136 18.96 34.72 -0.18
CA ARG A 136 18.51 33.32 -0.21
C ARG A 136 17.00 33.22 -0.43
N ILE A 137 16.59 32.35 -1.35
CA ILE A 137 15.21 31.85 -1.44
C ILE A 137 14.99 30.93 -0.21
N PRO A 138 14.10 31.29 0.74
CA PRO A 138 13.85 30.48 1.92
C PRO A 138 13.23 29.14 1.55
N HIS A 139 13.43 28.13 2.41
CA HIS A 139 12.70 26.87 2.27
C HIS A 139 11.19 27.12 2.48
N PHE A 140 10.32 26.39 1.77
CA PHE A 140 8.87 26.64 1.82
C PHE A 140 8.26 26.48 3.23
N ILE A 141 8.87 25.64 4.08
CA ILE A 141 8.51 25.48 5.50
C ILE A 141 8.88 26.75 6.28
N GLU A 142 10.10 27.26 6.07
CA GLU A 142 10.58 28.47 6.74
C GLU A 142 9.73 29.69 6.37
N SER A 143 9.38 29.83 5.08
CA SER A 143 8.53 30.93 4.62
C SER A 143 7.12 30.93 5.21
N GLN A 144 6.64 29.81 5.75
CA GLN A 144 5.31 29.68 6.33
C GLN A 144 5.25 29.92 7.86
N LEU A 145 6.39 29.95 8.56
CA LEU A 145 6.41 30.04 10.03
C LEU A 145 6.21 31.46 10.58
N GLU A 146 6.21 32.50 9.73
CA GLU A 146 5.94 33.91 10.11
C GLU A 146 6.51 34.33 11.47
N THR A 147 7.79 34.01 11.74
CA THR A 147 8.41 34.21 13.05
C THR A 147 9.60 35.18 12.98
N SER A 148 9.82 35.92 14.07
CA SER A 148 11.06 36.69 14.28
C SER A 148 12.20 35.84 14.84
N GLY A 149 11.89 34.62 15.29
CA GLY A 149 12.84 33.67 15.85
C GLY A 149 13.70 33.00 14.78
N GLN A 150 14.76 32.35 15.24
CA GLN A 150 15.68 31.65 14.37
C GLN A 150 15.12 30.26 14.00
N VAL A 151 14.86 30.01 12.72
CA VAL A 151 14.41 28.68 12.25
C VAL A 151 15.61 27.77 11.99
N ARG A 152 15.53 26.52 12.46
CA ARG A 152 16.44 25.42 12.14
C ARG A 152 15.64 24.31 11.49
N LEU A 153 15.92 24.01 10.23
CA LEU A 153 15.26 22.95 9.46
C LEU A 153 16.20 21.75 9.33
N MET A 154 15.70 20.55 9.63
CA MET A 154 16.42 19.30 9.46
C MET A 154 15.55 18.31 8.68
N SER A 155 16.03 17.84 7.55
CA SER A 155 15.32 16.85 6.75
C SER A 155 15.51 15.46 7.36
N TRP A 156 14.41 14.82 7.71
CA TRP A 156 14.38 13.39 7.99
C TRP A 156 14.11 12.64 6.69
N ASN A 157 15.19 12.16 6.07
CA ASN A 157 15.14 11.48 4.78
C ASN A 157 14.47 10.12 4.93
N MET A 158 13.22 10.05 4.50
CA MET A 158 12.36 8.88 4.55
C MET A 158 12.88 7.79 3.62
N LEU A 159 12.82 6.56 4.13
CA LEU A 159 13.10 5.34 3.38
C LEU A 159 11.88 4.42 3.58
N PRO A 160 11.17 3.99 2.52
CA PRO A 160 10.03 3.12 2.70
C PRO A 160 10.49 1.79 3.31
N PHE A 161 9.71 1.27 4.25
CA PHE A 161 10.11 0.12 5.05
C PHE A 161 8.99 -0.93 5.12
N PRO A 162 9.34 -2.19 5.46
CA PRO A 162 8.37 -3.27 5.60
C PRO A 162 7.34 -3.03 6.71
N GLN A 163 6.06 -2.89 6.36
CA GLN A 163 4.97 -2.68 7.33
C GLN A 163 4.03 -3.88 7.43
N VAL A 164 3.73 -4.54 6.32
CA VAL A 164 2.80 -5.69 6.25
C VAL A 164 3.54 -7.01 6.18
N ASP A 165 4.64 -7.03 5.45
CA ASP A 165 5.49 -8.18 5.18
C ASP A 165 6.87 -7.72 4.73
N ASP A 166 7.87 -8.61 4.83
CA ASP A 166 9.26 -8.32 4.49
C ASP A 166 9.45 -7.62 3.14
N ASN A 167 8.72 -8.04 2.11
CA ASN A 167 8.87 -7.49 0.75
C ASN A 167 7.76 -6.50 0.38
N VAL A 168 7.10 -5.88 1.36
CA VAL A 168 6.04 -4.87 1.15
C VAL A 168 6.44 -3.56 1.80
N LEU A 169 6.99 -2.67 0.98
CA LEU A 169 7.46 -1.33 1.37
C LEU A 169 6.34 -0.31 1.14
N VAL A 170 5.95 0.41 2.19
CA VAL A 170 4.89 1.42 2.10
C VAL A 170 5.49 2.81 2.34
N ALA A 171 5.28 3.72 1.39
CA ALA A 171 5.84 5.07 1.42
C ALA A 171 5.04 6.06 2.28
N ASN A 172 3.78 5.72 2.61
CA ASN A 172 2.84 6.54 3.38
C ASN A 172 2.61 7.92 2.76
N VAL A 173 2.41 7.96 1.44
CA VAL A 173 2.17 9.18 0.66
C VAL A 173 0.85 9.14 -0.15
N LEU A 174 0.01 8.12 0.05
CA LEU A 174 -1.30 8.05 -0.61
C LEU A 174 -2.34 9.00 0.01
N TYR A 175 -2.27 9.25 1.31
CA TYR A 175 -3.24 10.09 2.03
C TYR A 175 -2.55 11.26 2.71
N ASN A 176 -3.06 12.46 2.50
CA ASN A 176 -2.55 13.67 3.16
C ASN A 176 -3.04 13.81 4.61
N SER A 177 -2.68 14.89 5.30
CA SER A 177 -3.09 15.13 6.70
C SER A 177 -4.61 15.21 6.89
N GLU A 178 -5.35 15.63 5.87
CA GLU A 178 -6.82 15.64 5.86
C GLU A 178 -7.46 14.29 5.45
N LYS A 179 -6.64 13.25 5.25
CA LYS A 179 -7.04 11.91 4.79
C LYS A 179 -7.64 11.89 3.38
N GLN A 180 -7.36 12.89 2.57
CA GLN A 180 -7.69 12.90 1.16
C GLN A 180 -6.73 11.97 0.40
N ASN A 181 -7.28 11.12 -0.46
CA ASN A 181 -6.48 10.28 -1.34
C ASN A 181 -5.84 11.14 -2.45
N MET A 182 -4.52 11.09 -2.59
CA MET A 182 -3.75 11.89 -3.54
C MET A 182 -3.85 11.38 -4.99
N TYR A 183 -4.24 10.13 -5.19
CA TYR A 183 -4.47 9.56 -6.53
C TYR A 183 -5.90 9.79 -7.01
N SER A 184 -6.87 9.69 -6.10
CA SER A 184 -8.31 9.87 -6.36
C SER A 184 -8.91 10.85 -5.35
N PRO A 185 -8.60 12.16 -5.46
CA PRO A 185 -9.01 13.15 -4.48
C PRO A 185 -10.52 13.35 -4.46
N SER A 186 -10.96 14.20 -3.52
CA SER A 186 -12.38 14.51 -3.35
C SER A 186 -12.93 15.27 -4.55
N GLU A 187 -12.12 16.17 -5.08
CA GLU A 187 -12.50 17.13 -6.12
C GLU A 187 -11.73 16.84 -7.40
N SER A 188 -12.42 16.75 -8.53
CA SER A 188 -11.81 16.42 -9.83
C SER A 188 -10.82 17.50 -10.30
N PHE A 189 -11.08 18.77 -9.99
CA PHE A 189 -10.22 19.88 -10.45
C PHE A 189 -8.82 19.87 -9.80
N VAL A 190 -8.64 19.24 -8.63
CA VAL A 190 -7.31 19.10 -7.99
C VAL A 190 -6.61 17.79 -8.36
N GLN A 191 -7.24 16.89 -9.11
CA GLN A 191 -6.71 15.56 -9.44
C GLN A 191 -5.36 15.61 -10.13
N THR A 192 -5.20 16.49 -11.13
CA THR A 192 -3.91 16.64 -11.82
C THR A 192 -2.78 17.06 -10.87
N ALA A 193 -3.06 18.03 -9.98
CA ALA A 193 -2.07 18.54 -9.04
C ALA A 193 -1.70 17.49 -7.99
N THR A 194 -2.71 16.85 -7.38
CA THR A 194 -2.52 15.82 -6.35
C THR A 194 -1.81 14.58 -6.89
N ARG A 195 -2.20 14.08 -8.08
CA ARG A 195 -1.48 12.99 -8.77
C ARG A 195 -0.03 13.37 -9.09
N SER A 196 0.22 14.61 -9.53
CA SER A 196 1.59 15.07 -9.81
C SER A 196 2.46 15.10 -8.54
N ILE A 197 1.91 15.57 -7.42
CA ILE A 197 2.60 15.54 -6.10
C ILE A 197 2.89 14.10 -5.67
N LEU A 198 1.90 13.20 -5.82
CA LEU A 198 2.06 11.78 -5.50
C LEU A 198 3.15 11.12 -6.35
N VAL A 199 3.11 11.33 -7.67
CA VAL A 199 4.10 10.80 -8.61
C VAL A 199 5.49 11.32 -8.26
N ASP A 200 5.66 12.61 -7.98
CA ASP A 200 6.94 13.19 -7.57
C ASP A 200 7.51 12.53 -6.32
N ASN A 201 6.66 12.34 -5.30
CA ASN A 201 7.02 11.63 -4.07
C ASN A 201 7.43 10.18 -4.34
N MET A 202 6.70 9.47 -5.20
CA MET A 202 7.02 8.09 -5.54
C MET A 202 8.30 7.97 -6.38
N VAL A 203 8.57 8.93 -7.27
CA VAL A 203 9.86 9.01 -7.98
C VAL A 203 11.01 9.16 -6.98
N ASN A 204 10.90 10.09 -6.03
CA ASN A 204 11.93 10.29 -5.01
C ASN A 204 12.10 9.05 -4.10
N CYS A 205 11.00 8.42 -3.72
CA CYS A 205 10.97 7.18 -2.95
C CYS A 205 11.74 6.05 -3.66
N LEU A 206 11.46 5.82 -4.94
CA LEU A 206 12.15 4.81 -5.74
C LEU A 206 13.62 5.16 -5.94
N HIS A 207 13.94 6.43 -6.17
CA HIS A 207 15.32 6.86 -6.32
C HIS A 207 16.15 6.62 -5.05
N ALA A 208 15.61 6.96 -3.88
CA ALA A 208 16.23 6.66 -2.59
C ALA A 208 16.45 5.15 -2.39
N LEU A 209 15.51 4.31 -2.80
CA LEU A 209 15.67 2.85 -2.75
C LEU A 209 16.78 2.34 -3.69
N LEU A 210 16.87 2.86 -4.90
CA LEU A 210 17.93 2.50 -5.84
C LEU A 210 19.30 2.87 -5.29
N ASN A 211 19.44 4.08 -4.73
CA ASN A 211 20.67 4.55 -4.09
C ASN A 211 21.03 3.71 -2.87
N GLN A 212 20.06 3.42 -1.99
CA GLN A 212 20.27 2.62 -0.77
C GLN A 212 20.69 1.16 -1.06
N THR A 213 20.31 0.63 -2.22
CA THR A 213 20.56 -0.78 -2.60
C THR A 213 21.62 -0.93 -3.69
N GLU A 214 22.12 0.18 -4.22
CA GLU A 214 23.05 0.24 -5.35
C GLU A 214 22.56 -0.56 -6.56
N THR A 215 21.25 -0.50 -6.83
CA THR A 215 20.64 -1.29 -7.91
C THR A 215 20.30 -0.48 -9.15
N THR A 216 20.28 -1.18 -10.29
CA THR A 216 20.10 -0.59 -11.61
C THR A 216 18.88 -1.20 -12.28
N ILE A 217 17.97 -0.35 -12.72
CA ILE A 217 16.80 -0.77 -13.49
C ILE A 217 17.24 -1.16 -14.89
N THR A 218 16.73 -2.30 -15.40
CA THR A 218 17.08 -2.83 -16.72
C THR A 218 15.90 -2.87 -17.68
N ASN A 219 14.77 -3.36 -17.20
CA ASN A 219 13.52 -3.43 -17.96
C ASN A 219 12.42 -2.73 -17.17
N VAL A 220 11.58 -2.00 -17.89
CA VAL A 220 10.47 -1.24 -17.34
C VAL A 220 9.19 -1.64 -18.05
N VAL A 221 8.14 -1.88 -17.27
CA VAL A 221 6.76 -1.93 -17.77
C VAL A 221 5.92 -0.95 -16.95
N ALA A 222 5.32 0.03 -17.61
CA ALA A 222 4.40 0.98 -17.01
C ALA A 222 2.99 0.68 -17.48
N MET A 223 2.08 0.40 -16.56
CA MET A 223 0.66 0.17 -16.80
C MET A 223 -0.11 1.39 -16.32
N GLY A 224 -0.48 2.25 -17.26
CA GLY A 224 -1.19 3.50 -17.02
C GLY A 224 -0.40 4.77 -17.31
N ALA A 225 -1.11 5.89 -17.38
CA ALA A 225 -0.54 7.18 -17.79
C ALA A 225 0.35 7.80 -16.71
N GLU A 226 -0.06 7.75 -15.44
CA GLU A 226 0.76 8.25 -14.33
C GLU A 226 1.94 7.32 -14.06
N SER A 227 1.74 6.01 -14.24
CA SER A 227 2.82 5.02 -14.23
C SER A 227 3.91 5.37 -15.24
N TRP A 228 3.53 5.73 -16.47
CA TRP A 228 4.49 6.12 -17.50
C TRP A 228 5.25 7.40 -17.14
N LYS A 229 4.54 8.45 -16.71
CA LYS A 229 5.15 9.71 -16.24
C LYS A 229 6.15 9.46 -15.11
N LEU A 230 5.79 8.62 -14.14
CA LEU A 230 6.68 8.23 -13.04
C LEU A 230 7.97 7.60 -13.57
N THR A 231 7.87 6.65 -14.50
CA THR A 231 9.08 5.98 -15.04
C THR A 231 9.99 6.95 -15.80
N GLN A 232 9.42 7.86 -16.58
CA GLN A 232 10.19 8.87 -17.31
C GLN A 232 10.89 9.86 -16.37
N ALA A 233 10.17 10.35 -15.36
CA ALA A 233 10.73 11.25 -14.35
C ALA A 233 11.82 10.57 -13.51
N LEU A 234 11.62 9.31 -13.13
CA LEU A 234 12.63 8.52 -12.43
C LEU A 234 13.89 8.33 -13.27
N ARG A 235 13.73 7.97 -14.55
CA ARG A 235 14.86 7.83 -15.47
C ARG A 235 15.68 9.10 -15.57
N GLN A 236 15.01 10.24 -15.79
CA GLN A 236 15.67 11.54 -15.88
C GLN A 236 16.48 11.87 -14.62
N ARG A 237 15.96 11.55 -13.42
CA ARG A 237 16.70 11.80 -12.15
C ARG A 237 17.90 10.87 -11.98
N VAL A 238 17.73 9.59 -12.30
CA VAL A 238 18.83 8.61 -12.23
C VAL A 238 19.95 9.00 -13.20
N GLU A 239 19.61 9.32 -14.45
CA GLU A 239 20.59 9.73 -15.47
C GLU A 239 21.26 11.08 -15.12
N ALA A 240 20.57 11.99 -14.43
CA ALA A 240 21.15 13.26 -13.99
C ALA A 240 22.16 13.13 -12.82
N GLU A 241 22.08 12.06 -12.01
CA GLU A 241 23.05 11.76 -10.94
C GLU A 241 24.25 10.92 -11.41
N GLU A 242 24.18 10.38 -12.62
CA GLU A 242 25.24 9.57 -13.23
C GLU A 242 26.33 10.45 -13.86
N ASP A 243 27.37 10.76 -13.07
CA ASP A 243 28.58 11.42 -13.59
C ASP A 243 29.41 10.49 -14.49
N SER A 244 30.19 11.09 -15.40
CA SER A 244 31.07 10.36 -16.34
C SER A 244 31.99 9.34 -15.65
N GLU A 245 32.47 9.65 -14.44
CA GLU A 245 33.30 8.77 -13.62
C GLU A 245 32.51 7.57 -13.07
N LYS A 246 31.30 7.78 -12.53
CA LYS A 246 30.43 6.68 -12.08
C LYS A 246 30.06 5.76 -13.23
N ASN A 247 29.77 6.33 -14.40
CA ASN A 247 29.48 5.57 -15.61
C ASN A 247 30.68 4.74 -16.07
N PHE A 248 31.88 5.34 -16.07
CA PHE A 248 33.11 4.62 -16.36
C PHE A 248 33.39 3.48 -15.37
N ILE A 249 33.23 3.72 -14.06
CA ILE A 249 33.40 2.71 -13.01
C ILE A 249 32.39 1.56 -13.21
N LYS A 250 31.12 1.89 -13.43
CA LYS A 250 30.02 0.92 -13.63
C LYS A 250 30.22 0.10 -14.91
N GLU A 251 30.72 0.71 -15.98
CA GLU A 251 31.06 0.03 -17.22
C GLU A 251 32.31 -0.85 -17.07
N THR A 252 33.31 -0.40 -16.33
CA THR A 252 34.56 -1.16 -16.09
C THR A 252 34.35 -2.35 -15.16
N LEU A 253 33.54 -2.18 -14.10
CA LEU A 253 33.27 -3.23 -13.10
C LEU A 253 32.23 -4.24 -13.60
N TYR A 254 31.15 -3.75 -14.25
CA TYR A 254 29.95 -4.55 -14.53
C TYR A 254 29.58 -4.60 -16.03
N GLY A 255 30.40 -4.05 -16.93
CA GLY A 255 30.12 -3.85 -18.36
C GLY A 255 29.30 -4.93 -19.05
N ASP A 256 29.84 -6.14 -19.14
CA ASP A 256 29.21 -7.29 -19.80
C ASP A 256 28.81 -8.40 -18.81
N LYS A 257 28.78 -8.10 -17.50
CA LYS A 257 28.66 -9.09 -16.42
C LYS A 257 27.31 -8.98 -15.70
N TYR A 258 26.66 -10.12 -15.47
CA TYR A 258 25.49 -10.18 -14.57
C TYR A 258 25.97 -9.90 -13.14
N SER A 259 25.67 -8.72 -12.60
CA SER A 259 26.11 -8.31 -11.25
C SER A 259 25.15 -8.75 -10.14
N GLY A 260 23.93 -9.20 -10.50
CA GLY A 260 22.85 -9.42 -9.54
C GLY A 260 22.24 -8.13 -8.96
N LEU A 261 22.69 -6.97 -9.44
CA LEU A 261 22.18 -5.64 -9.09
C LEU A 261 21.13 -5.12 -10.09
N GLU A 262 20.82 -5.93 -11.10
CA GLU A 262 19.84 -5.63 -12.13
C GLU A 262 18.43 -5.98 -11.63
N THR A 263 17.50 -5.04 -11.79
CA THR A 263 16.10 -5.22 -11.42
C THR A 263 15.18 -4.90 -12.59
N ASP A 264 14.04 -5.59 -12.65
CA ASP A 264 12.89 -5.13 -13.43
C ASP A 264 12.11 -4.11 -12.60
N LEU A 265 11.48 -3.14 -13.26
CA LEU A 265 10.54 -2.18 -12.66
C LEU A 265 9.18 -2.34 -13.34
N LEU A 266 8.17 -2.75 -12.58
CA LEU A 266 6.78 -2.81 -13.00
C LEU A 266 6.00 -1.76 -12.22
N VAL A 267 5.33 -0.83 -12.90
CA VAL A 267 4.52 0.22 -12.25
C VAL A 267 3.07 0.05 -12.69
N VAL A 268 2.16 -0.11 -11.74
CA VAL A 268 0.73 -0.34 -11.97
C VAL A 268 -0.06 0.75 -11.26
N GLU A 269 -0.95 1.41 -11.99
CA GLU A 269 -1.86 2.40 -11.41
C GLU A 269 -3.27 1.86 -11.17
N ARG A 270 -3.98 2.44 -10.20
CA ARG A 270 -5.28 1.96 -9.75
C ARG A 270 -6.35 1.95 -10.85
N ASP A 271 -6.27 2.91 -11.78
CA ASP A 271 -7.21 3.02 -12.90
C ASP A 271 -7.15 1.80 -13.85
N MET A 272 -6.07 1.01 -13.81
CA MET A 272 -5.98 -0.26 -14.56
C MET A 272 -6.89 -1.35 -14.00
N ASP A 273 -7.15 -1.33 -12.69
CA ASP A 273 -8.02 -2.28 -12.00
C ASP A 273 -8.80 -1.57 -10.89
N PRO A 274 -9.81 -0.74 -11.21
CA PRO A 274 -10.60 -0.03 -10.21
C PRO A 274 -11.49 -0.94 -9.37
N MET A 275 -11.70 -2.19 -9.81
CA MET A 275 -12.71 -3.09 -9.27
C MET A 275 -12.20 -3.89 -8.08
N THR A 276 -10.98 -4.44 -8.13
CA THR A 276 -10.44 -5.29 -7.05
C THR A 276 -10.56 -4.67 -5.65
N PRO A 277 -10.25 -3.37 -5.43
CA PRO A 277 -10.39 -2.80 -4.09
C PRO A 277 -11.84 -2.70 -3.60
N LEU A 278 -12.83 -2.61 -4.50
CA LEU A 278 -14.24 -2.50 -4.11
C LEU A 278 -14.80 -3.82 -3.60
N LEU A 279 -14.23 -4.95 -4.03
CA LEU A 279 -14.60 -6.30 -3.59
C LEU A 279 -14.31 -6.49 -2.11
N THR A 280 -15.12 -7.34 -1.47
CA THR A 280 -14.87 -7.76 -0.09
C THR A 280 -13.62 -8.63 -0.03
N GLN A 281 -12.65 -8.23 0.80
CA GLN A 281 -11.42 -9.00 0.98
C GLN A 281 -11.69 -10.23 1.86
N LEU A 282 -11.26 -11.41 1.43
CA LEU A 282 -11.49 -12.68 2.14
C LEU A 282 -10.23 -13.31 2.74
N THR A 283 -9.09 -12.63 2.66
CA THR A 283 -7.91 -13.03 3.43
C THR A 283 -8.04 -12.57 4.89
N TYR A 284 -7.35 -13.24 5.81
CA TYR A 284 -7.37 -12.83 7.22
C TYR A 284 -6.93 -11.37 7.41
N ALA A 285 -5.82 -10.95 6.78
CA ALA A 285 -5.38 -9.55 6.78
C ALA A 285 -6.36 -8.63 6.06
N GLY A 286 -6.96 -9.06 4.96
CA GLY A 286 -7.98 -8.29 4.25
C GLY A 286 -9.18 -7.97 5.11
N LEU A 287 -9.75 -8.96 5.81
CA LEU A 287 -10.89 -8.74 6.71
C LEU A 287 -10.51 -7.87 7.91
N VAL A 288 -9.32 -8.05 8.48
CA VAL A 288 -8.85 -7.16 9.56
C VAL A 288 -8.76 -5.72 9.08
N ASP A 289 -8.24 -5.50 7.86
CA ASP A 289 -8.12 -4.16 7.28
C ASP A 289 -9.49 -3.54 6.97
N ASP A 290 -10.40 -4.30 6.36
CA ASP A 290 -11.75 -3.85 6.02
C ASP A 290 -12.58 -3.50 7.27
N LEU A 291 -12.41 -4.26 8.37
CA LEU A 291 -13.20 -4.09 9.59
C LEU A 291 -12.60 -3.16 10.65
N TYR A 292 -11.27 -3.07 10.73
CA TYR A 292 -10.57 -2.37 11.81
C TYR A 292 -9.52 -1.35 11.36
N GLU A 293 -9.17 -1.32 10.06
CA GLU A 293 -8.17 -0.45 9.41
C GLU A 293 -6.75 -0.53 10.01
N PHE A 294 -5.78 -1.01 9.23
CA PHE A 294 -4.37 -0.99 9.65
C PHE A 294 -3.77 0.42 9.72
N THR A 295 -2.89 0.62 10.70
CA THR A 295 -1.96 1.75 10.80
C THR A 295 -0.51 1.29 10.51
N PRO A 296 0.40 2.21 10.16
CA PRO A 296 1.80 1.86 9.84
C PRO A 296 2.56 1.09 10.93
N ASP A 297 2.19 1.24 12.20
CA ASP A 297 2.73 0.48 13.35
C ASP A 297 2.10 -0.91 13.53
N ALA A 298 1.43 -1.41 12.49
CA ALA A 298 0.71 -2.68 12.46
C ALA A 298 -0.32 -2.83 13.58
N LYS A 299 -0.91 -1.71 14.03
CA LYS A 299 -2.06 -1.70 14.93
C LYS A 299 -3.34 -1.49 14.13
N THR A 300 -4.47 -1.63 14.82
CA THR A 300 -5.77 -1.31 14.24
C THR A 300 -6.34 -0.05 14.88
N ARG A 301 -7.08 0.77 14.11
CA ARG A 301 -7.64 2.03 14.65
C ARG A 301 -8.70 1.79 15.72
N GLN A 302 -9.48 0.72 15.59
CA GLN A 302 -10.58 0.38 16.49
C GLN A 302 -10.18 -0.51 17.66
N ARG A 303 -9.12 -1.33 17.52
CA ARG A 303 -8.53 -2.14 18.60
C ARG A 303 -7.06 -1.78 18.77
N LYS A 304 -6.78 -0.64 19.41
CA LYS A 304 -5.41 -0.11 19.58
C LYS A 304 -4.49 -1.02 20.38
N GLU A 305 -5.05 -1.86 21.25
CA GLU A 305 -4.31 -2.85 22.04
C GLU A 305 -3.78 -4.01 21.17
N LEU A 306 -4.38 -4.23 19.99
CA LEU A 306 -4.03 -5.33 19.11
C LEU A 306 -2.91 -4.90 18.16
N SER A 307 -1.68 -5.36 18.45
CA SER A 307 -0.54 -5.22 17.55
C SER A 307 -0.35 -6.49 16.71
N LEU A 308 -0.24 -6.34 15.40
CA LEU A 308 -0.13 -7.42 14.40
C LEU A 308 1.19 -7.27 13.61
N LYS A 309 2.29 -7.08 14.33
CA LYS A 309 3.62 -6.97 13.74
C LYS A 309 4.09 -8.33 13.25
N TYR A 310 4.15 -8.48 11.93
CA TYR A 310 4.57 -9.73 11.29
C TYR A 310 5.99 -10.20 11.65
N ALA A 311 6.88 -9.30 12.07
CA ALA A 311 8.23 -9.64 12.48
C ALA A 311 8.33 -10.16 13.93
N GLU A 312 7.31 -9.92 14.75
CA GLU A 312 7.26 -10.32 16.17
C GLU A 312 6.23 -11.45 16.42
N ASP A 313 5.33 -11.69 15.46
CA ASP A 313 4.20 -12.61 15.57
C ASP A 313 4.24 -13.66 14.45
N GLU A 314 4.87 -14.81 14.73
CA GLU A 314 5.00 -15.92 13.78
C GLU A 314 3.64 -16.52 13.40
N VAL A 315 2.68 -16.52 14.33
CA VAL A 315 1.32 -17.01 14.07
C VAL A 315 0.64 -16.09 13.06
N TRP A 316 0.72 -14.77 13.23
CA TRP A 316 0.23 -13.83 12.24
C TRP A 316 0.91 -14.01 10.87
N GLN A 317 2.24 -14.20 10.85
CA GLN A 317 2.99 -14.41 9.61
C GLN A 317 2.46 -15.61 8.80
N ASP A 318 2.10 -16.70 9.49
CA ASP A 318 1.57 -17.92 8.88
C ASP A 318 0.11 -17.79 8.43
N LEU A 319 -0.68 -16.94 9.09
CA LEU A 319 -2.13 -16.88 8.89
C LEU A 319 -2.62 -15.72 8.02
N LYS A 320 -1.89 -14.60 7.99
CA LYS A 320 -2.39 -13.30 7.46
C LYS A 320 -2.90 -13.34 6.01
N PHE A 321 -2.33 -14.18 5.16
CA PHE A 321 -2.71 -14.30 3.75
C PHE A 321 -3.57 -15.52 3.43
N LEU A 322 -3.94 -16.33 4.43
CA LEU A 322 -4.90 -17.41 4.23
C LEU A 322 -6.28 -16.84 3.95
N ASN A 323 -7.05 -17.55 3.14
CA ASN A 323 -8.49 -17.33 3.09
C ASN A 323 -9.08 -17.57 4.48
N PHE A 324 -10.01 -16.71 4.88
CA PHE A 324 -10.57 -16.74 6.22
C PHE A 324 -11.34 -18.03 6.52
N GLY A 325 -11.94 -18.66 5.51
CA GLY A 325 -12.59 -19.96 5.62
C GLY A 325 -11.63 -21.09 6.03
N ASP A 326 -10.35 -20.98 5.67
CA ASP A 326 -9.31 -21.96 6.02
C ASP A 326 -8.64 -21.65 7.37
N LEU A 327 -8.92 -20.49 7.97
CA LEU A 327 -8.25 -20.01 9.17
C LEU A 327 -8.50 -20.93 10.38
N GLY A 328 -9.75 -21.35 10.57
CA GLY A 328 -10.16 -22.17 11.73
C GLY A 328 -9.48 -23.54 11.76
N SER A 329 -9.38 -24.22 10.61
CA SER A 329 -8.70 -25.51 10.51
C SER A 329 -7.19 -25.37 10.77
N LYS A 330 -6.56 -24.32 10.23
CA LYS A 330 -5.15 -24.02 10.47
C LYS A 330 -4.86 -23.67 11.93
N LEU A 331 -5.69 -22.84 12.57
CA LEU A 331 -5.58 -22.51 13.99
C LEU A 331 -5.71 -23.75 14.87
N ASN A 332 -6.65 -24.66 14.55
CA ASN A 332 -6.80 -25.92 15.28
C ASN A 332 -5.54 -26.81 15.16
N VAL A 333 -4.91 -26.86 13.99
CA VAL A 333 -3.64 -27.59 13.81
C VAL A 333 -2.52 -26.95 14.64
N LEU A 334 -2.40 -25.62 14.61
CA LEU A 334 -1.40 -24.89 15.41
C LEU A 334 -1.62 -25.10 16.92
N ALA A 335 -2.87 -25.05 17.39
CA ALA A 335 -3.22 -25.27 18.78
C ALA A 335 -2.89 -26.71 19.23
N LYS A 336 -3.29 -27.73 18.46
CA LYS A 336 -2.95 -29.14 18.76
C LYS A 336 -1.45 -29.38 18.81
N ASN A 337 -0.70 -28.89 17.83
CA ASN A 337 0.75 -29.02 17.80
C ASN A 337 1.41 -28.34 19.01
N SER A 338 0.87 -27.19 19.44
CA SER A 338 1.33 -26.48 20.64
C SER A 338 1.06 -27.28 21.91
N ASP A 339 -0.15 -27.82 22.06
CA ASP A 339 -0.55 -28.64 23.21
C ASP A 339 0.26 -29.95 23.28
N GLU A 340 0.55 -30.60 22.15
CA GLU A 340 1.38 -31.81 22.07
C GLU A 340 2.82 -31.53 22.53
N ARG A 341 3.44 -30.43 22.08
CA ARG A 341 4.77 -29.99 22.54
C ARG A 341 4.79 -29.66 24.03
N TYR A 342 3.67 -29.17 24.56
CA TYR A 342 3.53 -28.90 25.99
C TYR A 342 3.37 -30.18 26.81
N ALA A 343 2.63 -31.16 26.28
CA ALA A 343 2.37 -32.45 26.91
C ALA A 343 3.59 -33.39 26.85
N SER A 344 4.51 -33.20 25.91
CA SER A 344 5.78 -33.94 25.78
C SER A 344 6.82 -33.59 26.86
N ARG A 345 6.39 -33.08 28.02
CA ARG A 345 7.22 -32.89 29.21
C ARG A 345 7.95 -34.21 29.52
N PRO A 346 9.30 -34.22 29.59
CA PRO A 346 10.06 -35.43 29.88
C PRO A 346 9.60 -36.06 31.20
N LYS A 347 9.24 -37.34 31.16
CA LYS A 347 8.94 -38.16 32.34
C LYS A 347 10.16 -38.94 32.86
N SER A 348 11.29 -38.81 32.18
CA SER A 348 12.57 -39.44 32.49
C SER A 348 13.44 -38.54 33.38
N ASP A 349 14.31 -39.14 34.19
CA ASP A 349 15.31 -38.43 35.02
C ASP A 349 16.52 -37.91 34.21
N ASN A 350 16.43 -37.86 32.87
CA ASN A 350 17.49 -37.32 32.02
C ASN A 350 17.56 -35.80 32.20
N LEU A 351 18.48 -35.36 33.05
CA LEU A 351 18.75 -33.95 33.37
C LEU A 351 18.98 -33.08 32.12
N GLY A 352 19.50 -33.63 31.02
CA GLY A 352 19.70 -32.91 29.77
C GLY A 352 18.40 -32.56 29.05
N GLU A 353 17.50 -33.54 28.91
CA GLU A 353 16.17 -33.35 28.29
C GLU A 353 15.28 -32.44 29.14
N LEU A 354 15.34 -32.59 30.46
CA LEU A 354 14.57 -31.76 31.39
C LEU A 354 15.01 -30.29 31.32
N LYS A 355 16.32 -30.04 31.23
CA LYS A 355 16.86 -28.69 31.05
C LYS A 355 16.43 -28.08 29.71
N GLN A 356 16.57 -28.81 28.61
CA GLN A 356 16.13 -28.34 27.29
C GLN A 356 14.63 -28.00 27.26
N PHE A 357 13.79 -28.82 27.90
CA PHE A 357 12.36 -28.54 28.01
C PHE A 357 12.08 -27.28 28.84
N VAL A 358 12.72 -27.13 30.01
CA VAL A 358 12.57 -25.94 30.87
C VAL A 358 13.00 -24.68 30.14
N ASP A 359 14.09 -24.73 29.38
CA ASP A 359 14.59 -23.62 28.57
C ASP A 359 13.62 -23.22 27.45
N ALA A 360 12.82 -24.16 26.92
CA ALA A 360 11.82 -23.93 25.86
C ALA A 360 10.44 -23.44 26.35
N ILE A 361 10.14 -23.53 27.66
CA ILE A 361 8.83 -23.14 28.21
C ILE A 361 8.41 -21.71 27.82
N PRO A 362 9.28 -20.68 27.91
CA PRO A 362 8.88 -19.31 27.58
C PRO A 362 8.42 -19.15 26.13
N GLU A 363 9.11 -19.80 25.18
CA GLU A 363 8.74 -19.79 23.76
C GLU A 363 7.39 -20.48 23.53
N LEU A 364 7.17 -21.63 24.18
CA LEU A 364 5.90 -22.35 24.10
C LEU A 364 4.74 -21.54 24.71
N GLN A 365 4.97 -20.83 25.82
CA GLN A 365 3.98 -19.95 26.44
C GLN A 365 3.61 -18.78 25.53
N GLU A 366 4.61 -18.12 24.93
CA GLU A 366 4.36 -17.00 24.02
C GLU A 366 3.63 -17.48 22.76
N SER A 367 4.05 -18.61 22.17
CA SER A 367 3.34 -19.23 21.04
C SER A 367 1.86 -19.49 21.36
N ARG A 368 1.56 -20.07 22.53
CA ARG A 368 0.17 -20.31 22.96
C ARG A 368 -0.61 -19.00 23.16
N LYS A 369 0.02 -17.97 23.72
CA LYS A 369 -0.57 -16.64 23.87
C LYS A 369 -0.89 -16.00 22.51
N LEU A 370 0.00 -16.11 21.52
CA LEU A 370 -0.23 -15.64 20.16
C LEU A 370 -1.36 -16.42 19.48
N ILE A 371 -1.40 -17.75 19.60
CA ILE A 371 -2.50 -18.58 19.08
C ILE A 371 -3.84 -18.14 19.67
N ASN A 372 -3.93 -17.99 21.00
CA ASN A 372 -5.16 -17.54 21.67
C ASN A 372 -5.59 -16.14 21.22
N LYS A 373 -4.64 -15.20 21.10
CA LYS A 373 -4.89 -13.86 20.55
C LYS A 373 -5.53 -13.94 19.15
N HIS A 374 -5.06 -14.84 18.29
CA HIS A 374 -5.62 -15.01 16.95
C HIS A 374 -6.97 -15.73 16.94
N ILE A 375 -7.22 -16.67 17.86
CA ILE A 375 -8.53 -17.26 18.09
C ILE A 375 -9.54 -16.18 18.52
N ASP A 376 -9.18 -15.32 19.47
CA ASP A 376 -10.03 -14.23 19.96
C ASP A 376 -10.31 -13.20 18.86
N LEU A 377 -9.29 -12.88 18.05
CA LEU A 377 -9.45 -11.99 16.91
C LEU A 377 -10.34 -12.60 15.83
N SER A 378 -10.14 -13.87 15.47
CA SER A 378 -10.98 -14.55 14.47
C SER A 378 -12.43 -14.66 14.94
N ALA A 379 -12.67 -14.98 16.21
CA ALA A 379 -14.00 -14.98 16.80
C ALA A 379 -14.63 -13.57 16.78
N GLY A 380 -13.83 -12.52 17.02
CA GLY A 380 -14.29 -11.13 16.91
C GLY A 380 -14.66 -10.71 15.48
N ILE A 381 -13.94 -11.22 14.48
CA ILE A 381 -14.25 -11.02 13.05
C ILE A 381 -15.54 -11.76 12.71
N LEU A 382 -15.64 -13.06 13.05
CA LEU A 382 -16.86 -13.85 12.87
C LEU A 382 -18.05 -13.16 13.51
N LYS A 383 -17.94 -12.69 14.75
CA LYS A 383 -18.99 -11.91 15.40
C LYS A 383 -19.38 -10.65 14.60
N LYS A 384 -18.45 -9.92 13.99
CA LYS A 384 -18.80 -8.75 13.15
C LYS A 384 -19.44 -9.14 11.81
N VAL A 385 -19.01 -10.27 11.25
CA VAL A 385 -19.49 -10.81 9.98
C VAL A 385 -20.85 -11.51 10.13
N GLU A 386 -21.09 -12.17 11.27
CA GLU A 386 -22.24 -13.04 11.56
C GLU A 386 -23.31 -12.34 12.43
N ASN A 387 -22.96 -11.37 13.30
CA ASN A 387 -23.98 -10.64 14.09
C ASN A 387 -24.92 -9.78 13.23
N GLU A 388 -24.61 -9.58 11.94
CA GLU A 388 -25.56 -9.09 10.94
C GLU A 388 -26.46 -10.24 10.45
N GLN A 389 -27.22 -10.83 11.38
CA GLN A 389 -28.18 -11.92 11.16
C GLN A 389 -27.72 -13.03 10.18
N GLU A 390 -26.46 -13.48 10.15
CA GLU A 390 -25.92 -14.48 9.17
C GLU A 390 -26.15 -14.19 7.66
N SER A 391 -26.99 -13.20 7.31
CA SER A 391 -27.66 -13.05 6.03
C SER A 391 -26.97 -11.99 5.19
N GLN A 392 -26.56 -10.87 5.79
CA GLN A 392 -26.14 -9.70 4.99
C GLN A 392 -24.74 -9.85 4.40
N PHE A 393 -23.75 -10.35 5.15
CA PHE A 393 -22.41 -10.56 4.61
C PHE A 393 -22.39 -11.59 3.48
N ASN A 394 -23.03 -12.74 3.71
CA ASN A 394 -23.14 -13.79 2.69
C ASN A 394 -23.94 -13.31 1.47
N ARG A 395 -25.02 -12.56 1.68
CA ARG A 395 -25.79 -11.95 0.57
C ARG A 395 -24.99 -10.91 -0.21
N ILE A 396 -24.15 -10.11 0.45
CA ILE A 396 -23.22 -9.19 -0.23
C ILE A 396 -22.26 -9.99 -1.10
N LEU A 397 -21.61 -11.04 -0.56
CA LEU A 397 -20.67 -11.87 -1.33
C LEU A 397 -21.34 -12.57 -2.51
N GLU A 398 -22.54 -13.12 -2.30
CA GLU A 398 -23.32 -13.75 -3.35
C GLU A 398 -23.69 -12.73 -4.44
N LEU A 399 -24.13 -11.53 -4.05
CA LEU A 399 -24.44 -10.46 -4.99
C LEU A 399 -23.20 -9.99 -5.76
N GLU A 400 -22.05 -9.79 -5.10
CA GLU A 400 -20.77 -9.49 -5.74
C GLU A 400 -20.46 -10.57 -6.80
N GLN A 401 -20.49 -11.84 -6.42
CA GLN A 401 -20.20 -12.96 -7.33
C GLN A 401 -21.17 -13.05 -8.51
N ASN A 402 -22.47 -12.85 -8.26
CA ASN A 402 -23.51 -12.88 -9.28
C ASN A 402 -23.39 -11.74 -10.29
N MET A 403 -22.99 -10.54 -9.83
CA MET A 403 -22.70 -9.40 -10.71
C MET A 403 -21.46 -9.65 -11.56
N LEU A 404 -20.38 -10.16 -10.95
CA LEU A 404 -19.10 -10.41 -11.60
C LEU A 404 -19.18 -11.51 -12.67
N SER A 405 -19.89 -12.61 -12.36
CA SER A 405 -20.11 -13.74 -13.27
C SER A 405 -21.15 -13.44 -14.36
N GLY A 406 -21.93 -12.37 -14.22
CA GLY A 406 -22.99 -12.00 -15.14
C GLY A 406 -24.21 -12.92 -15.09
N VAL A 407 -24.39 -13.70 -14.00
CA VAL A 407 -25.57 -14.53 -13.75
C VAL A 407 -26.81 -13.67 -13.60
N LEU A 408 -26.70 -12.59 -12.82
CA LEU A 408 -27.74 -11.56 -12.78
C LEU A 408 -27.61 -10.67 -14.00
N ASP A 409 -28.75 -10.23 -14.54
CA ASP A 409 -28.78 -9.16 -15.53
C ASP A 409 -28.71 -7.79 -14.82
N ASN A 410 -28.62 -6.71 -15.58
CA ASN A 410 -28.49 -5.37 -15.00
C ASN A 410 -29.68 -5.01 -14.10
N ARG A 411 -30.91 -5.39 -14.49
CA ARG A 411 -32.09 -5.09 -13.69
C ARG A 411 -32.10 -5.88 -12.39
N GLY A 412 -31.86 -7.18 -12.44
CA GLY A 412 -31.80 -8.03 -11.24
C GLY A 412 -30.71 -7.56 -10.27
N SER A 413 -29.53 -7.17 -10.78
CA SER A 413 -28.49 -6.57 -9.92
C SER A 413 -28.94 -5.26 -9.27
N CYS A 414 -29.58 -4.35 -10.02
CA CYS A 414 -30.13 -3.12 -9.45
C CYS A 414 -31.19 -3.41 -8.38
N ASP A 415 -32.17 -4.26 -8.68
CA ASP A 415 -33.28 -4.60 -7.78
C ASP A 415 -32.74 -5.18 -6.45
N ASN A 416 -31.73 -6.06 -6.50
CA ASN A 416 -31.09 -6.59 -5.28
C ASN A 416 -30.40 -5.51 -4.44
N ILE A 417 -29.76 -4.52 -5.07
CA ILE A 417 -29.14 -3.40 -4.33
C ILE A 417 -30.23 -2.50 -3.71
N LEU A 418 -31.33 -2.26 -4.43
CA LEU A 418 -32.46 -1.49 -3.91
C LEU A 418 -33.11 -2.18 -2.72
N ASP A 419 -33.28 -3.50 -2.75
CA ASP A 419 -33.79 -4.27 -1.61
C ASP A 419 -32.90 -4.08 -0.37
N LEU A 420 -31.58 -4.12 -0.54
CA LEU A 420 -30.62 -3.86 0.55
C LEU A 420 -30.72 -2.42 1.11
N ILE A 421 -31.03 -1.43 0.25
CA ILE A 421 -31.31 -0.05 0.68
C ILE A 421 -32.59 0.00 1.52
N TYR A 422 -33.68 -0.60 1.03
CA TYR A 422 -34.98 -0.55 1.68
C TYR A 422 -35.05 -1.30 3.00
N GLU A 423 -34.26 -2.36 3.14
CA GLU A 423 -34.10 -3.07 4.41
C GLU A 423 -33.48 -2.19 5.50
N GLY A 424 -32.69 -1.17 5.13
CA GLY A 424 -32.11 -0.21 6.06
C GLY A 424 -31.06 -0.79 7.02
N GLN A 425 -30.56 -2.01 6.75
CA GLN A 425 -29.62 -2.72 7.62
C GLN A 425 -28.14 -2.41 7.30
N LEU A 426 -27.82 -2.03 6.06
CA LEU A 426 -26.45 -1.73 5.63
C LEU A 426 -26.13 -0.24 5.76
N ASP A 427 -24.86 0.07 6.00
CA ASP A 427 -24.36 1.44 5.95
C ASP A 427 -24.11 1.89 4.50
N ALA A 428 -24.14 3.21 4.29
CA ALA A 428 -23.96 3.82 2.97
C ALA A 428 -22.68 3.34 2.26
N THR A 429 -21.58 3.13 2.99
CA THR A 429 -20.30 2.71 2.40
C THR A 429 -20.45 1.40 1.63
N ARG A 430 -21.12 0.41 2.22
CA ARG A 430 -21.28 -0.93 1.62
C ARG A 430 -22.20 -0.88 0.40
N VAL A 431 -23.32 -0.16 0.50
CA VAL A 431 -24.26 -0.03 -0.63
C VAL A 431 -23.61 0.73 -1.79
N VAL A 432 -22.90 1.83 -1.51
CA VAL A 432 -22.19 2.61 -2.53
C VAL A 432 -21.10 1.77 -3.20
N ARG A 433 -20.37 0.93 -2.44
CA ARG A 433 -19.41 -0.02 -3.02
C ARG A 433 -20.07 -0.99 -4.01
N LEU A 434 -21.22 -1.56 -3.65
CA LEU A 434 -21.99 -2.44 -4.54
C LEU A 434 -22.47 -1.71 -5.80
N ALA A 435 -22.95 -0.46 -5.66
CA ALA A 435 -23.37 0.36 -6.78
C ALA A 435 -22.20 0.69 -7.73
N CYS A 436 -21.02 1.01 -7.19
CA CYS A 436 -19.80 1.18 -7.98
C CYS A 436 -19.39 -0.12 -8.70
N LEU A 437 -19.44 -1.25 -7.99
CA LEU A 437 -19.10 -2.55 -8.55
C LEU A 437 -20.02 -2.90 -9.73
N LEU A 438 -21.33 -2.69 -9.58
CA LEU A 438 -22.30 -2.90 -10.66
C LEU A 438 -22.00 -2.00 -11.86
N SER A 439 -21.76 -0.71 -11.60
CA SER A 439 -21.40 0.27 -12.64
C SER A 439 -20.17 -0.18 -13.44
N LEU A 440 -19.09 -0.62 -12.76
CA LEU A 440 -17.89 -1.14 -13.43
C LEU A 440 -18.16 -2.44 -14.19
N CYS A 441 -18.92 -3.38 -13.61
CA CYS A 441 -19.25 -4.64 -14.26
C CYS A 441 -19.98 -4.43 -15.60
N ARG A 442 -20.83 -3.41 -15.67
CA ARG A 442 -21.66 -3.07 -16.84
C ARG A 442 -21.07 -2.01 -17.75
N ASN A 443 -19.88 -1.49 -17.43
CA ASN A 443 -19.29 -0.34 -18.10
C ASN A 443 -20.30 0.82 -18.19
N GLY A 444 -20.75 1.27 -17.02
CA GLY A 444 -21.79 2.28 -16.85
C GLY A 444 -23.21 1.70 -16.78
N LEU A 445 -24.00 2.21 -15.84
CA LEU A 445 -25.41 1.87 -15.68
C LEU A 445 -26.25 2.46 -16.83
N ARG A 446 -27.43 1.89 -17.08
CA ARG A 446 -28.42 2.56 -17.93
C ARG A 446 -28.88 3.84 -17.22
N ASP A 447 -29.11 4.92 -17.97
CA ASP A 447 -29.43 6.23 -17.38
C ASP A 447 -30.63 6.20 -16.43
N LYS A 448 -31.67 5.45 -16.77
CA LYS A 448 -32.83 5.26 -15.88
C LYS A 448 -32.45 4.60 -14.55
N ASP A 449 -31.61 3.58 -14.57
CA ASP A 449 -31.21 2.88 -13.35
C ASP A 449 -30.20 3.69 -12.54
N TYR A 450 -29.33 4.46 -13.22
CA TYR A 450 -28.41 5.39 -12.58
C TYR A 450 -29.16 6.46 -11.78
N GLU A 451 -30.13 7.14 -12.40
CA GLU A 451 -30.93 8.16 -11.71
C GLU A 451 -31.77 7.58 -10.58
N LEU A 452 -32.36 6.39 -10.78
CA LEU A 452 -33.08 5.70 -9.71
C LEU A 452 -32.14 5.37 -8.55
N MET A 453 -31.04 4.68 -8.79
CA MET A 453 -30.07 4.31 -7.75
C MET A 453 -29.56 5.55 -7.00
N LYS A 454 -29.27 6.63 -7.72
CA LYS A 454 -28.85 7.91 -7.13
C LYS A 454 -29.94 8.49 -6.22
N GLN A 455 -31.18 8.53 -6.68
CA GLN A 455 -32.30 9.03 -5.88
C GLN A 455 -32.49 8.21 -4.60
N GLU A 456 -32.52 6.89 -4.71
CA GLU A 456 -32.74 5.99 -3.58
C GLU A 456 -31.60 6.06 -2.54
N LEU A 457 -30.35 6.20 -3.00
CA LEU A 457 -29.21 6.44 -2.13
C LEU A 457 -29.32 7.76 -1.35
N VAL A 458 -29.79 8.83 -2.01
CA VAL A 458 -29.99 10.14 -1.39
C VAL A 458 -31.14 10.09 -0.38
N ASP A 459 -32.25 9.45 -0.75
CA ASP A 459 -33.43 9.34 0.12
C ASP A 459 -33.12 8.50 1.37
N ALA A 460 -32.33 7.43 1.23
CA ALA A 460 -31.96 6.55 2.34
C ALA A 460 -30.86 7.11 3.26
N PHE A 461 -29.85 7.79 2.71
CA PHE A 461 -28.64 8.19 3.45
C PHE A 461 -28.45 9.70 3.62
N GLY A 462 -29.31 10.51 3.01
CA GLY A 462 -29.31 11.97 3.13
C GLY A 462 -28.54 12.68 1.99
N ILE A 463 -28.77 13.99 1.88
CA ILE A 463 -28.29 14.82 0.76
C ILE A 463 -26.77 14.84 0.59
N GLU A 464 -26.01 14.66 1.67
CA GLU A 464 -24.54 14.70 1.65
C GLU A 464 -23.93 13.61 0.75
N ILE A 465 -24.65 12.49 0.55
CA ILE A 465 -24.18 11.42 -0.34
C ILE A 465 -24.09 11.88 -1.81
N CYS A 466 -24.82 12.93 -2.21
CA CYS A 466 -24.72 13.50 -3.56
C CYS A 466 -23.29 13.88 -3.93
N PHE A 467 -22.54 14.50 -3.02
CA PHE A 467 -21.16 14.90 -3.26
C PHE A 467 -20.24 13.69 -3.42
N GLN A 468 -20.48 12.64 -2.64
CA GLN A 468 -19.77 11.36 -2.77
C GLN A 468 -20.06 10.72 -4.14
N LEU A 469 -21.33 10.68 -4.57
CA LEU A 469 -21.73 10.09 -5.84
C LEU A 469 -21.22 10.88 -7.05
N GLU A 470 -21.25 12.21 -6.99
CA GLU A 470 -20.70 13.08 -8.05
C GLU A 470 -19.19 12.86 -8.21
N ARG A 471 -18.46 12.82 -7.09
CA ARG A 471 -17.04 12.46 -7.09
C ARG A 471 -16.81 11.06 -7.68
N LEU A 472 -17.54 10.04 -7.24
CA LEU A 472 -17.39 8.67 -7.75
C LEU A 472 -17.74 8.57 -9.24
N ALA A 473 -18.68 9.39 -9.73
CA ALA A 473 -18.97 9.53 -11.15
C ALA A 473 -17.80 10.17 -11.93
N SER A 474 -17.20 11.23 -11.39
CA SER A 474 -16.01 11.87 -11.99
C SER A 474 -14.79 10.94 -12.06
N LEU A 475 -14.70 10.00 -11.11
CA LEU A 475 -13.67 8.94 -11.11
C LEU A 475 -14.05 7.75 -12.00
N GLY A 476 -15.24 7.72 -12.62
CA GLY A 476 -15.71 6.62 -13.45
C GLY A 476 -16.14 5.36 -12.67
N LEU A 477 -16.26 5.43 -11.35
CA LEU A 477 -16.62 4.30 -10.48
C LEU A 477 -18.14 4.10 -10.39
N PHE A 478 -18.93 5.18 -10.31
CA PHE A 478 -20.40 5.15 -10.31
C PHE A 478 -20.94 6.07 -11.42
N THR A 479 -21.24 5.52 -12.59
CA THR A 479 -21.53 6.32 -13.79
C THR A 479 -22.59 5.70 -14.67
N SER A 480 -23.07 6.45 -15.65
CA SER A 480 -24.05 6.02 -16.65
C SER A 480 -23.45 5.96 -18.05
N LYS A 481 -24.13 5.27 -18.97
CA LYS A 481 -23.70 5.18 -20.39
C LYS A 481 -23.64 6.55 -21.07
N SER A 482 -24.59 7.45 -20.78
CA SER A 482 -24.55 8.80 -21.35
C SER A 482 -23.39 9.63 -20.78
N LEU A 483 -23.15 9.58 -19.47
CA LEU A 483 -22.04 10.29 -18.81
C LEU A 483 -20.69 9.87 -19.36
N LEU A 484 -20.44 8.56 -19.51
CA LEU A 484 -19.22 8.03 -20.13
C LEU A 484 -18.99 8.56 -21.55
N THR A 485 -20.08 8.68 -22.32
CA THR A 485 -20.03 9.20 -23.70
C THR A 485 -19.75 10.70 -23.71
N HIS A 486 -20.42 11.48 -22.86
CA HIS A 486 -20.26 12.94 -22.80
C HIS A 486 -18.90 13.38 -22.26
N GLN A 487 -18.37 12.67 -21.27
CA GLN A 487 -17.09 13.00 -20.65
C GLN A 487 -15.89 12.46 -21.44
N ASN A 488 -16.12 11.66 -22.49
CA ASN A 488 -15.07 10.94 -23.24
C ASN A 488 -14.10 10.15 -22.33
N PHE A 489 -14.54 9.82 -21.11
CA PHE A 489 -13.73 9.20 -20.08
C PHE A 489 -14.39 7.90 -19.65
N SER A 490 -13.63 6.82 -19.69
CA SER A 490 -14.07 5.48 -19.30
C SER A 490 -12.84 4.68 -18.89
N LEU A 491 -12.88 4.08 -17.71
CA LEU A 491 -11.79 3.24 -17.20
C LEU A 491 -11.63 1.97 -18.04
N TRP A 492 -12.75 1.36 -18.44
CA TRP A 492 -12.78 0.17 -19.29
C TRP A 492 -13.74 0.34 -20.46
N ARG A 493 -13.34 -0.05 -21.67
CA ARG A 493 -14.18 0.03 -22.89
C ARG A 493 -15.14 -1.14 -23.05
N LYS A 494 -15.08 -2.15 -22.18
CA LYS A 494 -15.86 -3.38 -22.24
C LYS A 494 -16.44 -3.70 -20.87
N GLU A 495 -17.59 -4.38 -20.87
CA GLU A 495 -18.13 -4.98 -19.65
C GLU A 495 -17.13 -5.97 -19.06
N TYR A 496 -17.08 -6.04 -17.74
CA TYR A 496 -16.12 -6.84 -17.00
C TYR A 496 -16.15 -8.32 -17.40
N ARG A 497 -17.33 -8.88 -17.74
CA ARG A 497 -17.43 -10.28 -18.17
C ARG A 497 -16.49 -10.62 -19.34
N ASN A 498 -16.25 -9.67 -20.26
CA ASN A 498 -15.37 -9.90 -21.41
C ASN A 498 -13.91 -9.85 -20.97
N ILE A 499 -13.56 -8.87 -20.13
CA ILE A 499 -12.22 -8.74 -19.53
C ILE A 499 -11.90 -10.00 -18.74
N SER A 500 -12.85 -10.44 -17.92
CA SER A 500 -12.79 -11.63 -17.10
C SER A 500 -12.61 -12.90 -17.92
N TYR A 501 -13.37 -13.03 -19.02
CA TYR A 501 -13.20 -14.13 -19.95
C TYR A 501 -11.79 -14.14 -20.57
N TRP A 502 -11.30 -13.00 -21.07
CA TRP A 502 -9.99 -12.92 -21.72
C TRP A 502 -8.82 -13.21 -20.78
N LEU A 503 -8.86 -12.66 -19.57
CA LEU A 503 -7.79 -12.76 -18.56
C LEU A 503 -8.05 -13.85 -17.52
N ASP A 504 -9.11 -14.63 -17.68
CA ASP A 504 -9.55 -15.69 -16.76
C ASP A 504 -9.56 -15.21 -15.30
N THR A 505 -10.15 -14.03 -15.03
CA THR A 505 -10.18 -13.49 -13.66
C THR A 505 -11.18 -14.21 -12.77
N LEU A 506 -12.08 -15.01 -13.35
CA LEU A 506 -13.05 -15.85 -12.64
C LEU A 506 -12.89 -17.32 -13.08
N PRO A 507 -11.83 -18.01 -12.63
CA PRO A 507 -11.60 -19.40 -13.02
C PRO A 507 -12.80 -20.29 -12.62
N PRO A 508 -13.10 -21.36 -13.37
CA PRO A 508 -14.18 -22.31 -13.05
C PRO A 508 -14.04 -22.91 -11.65
N ALA A 509 -15.16 -23.31 -11.03
CA ALA A 509 -15.16 -23.83 -9.66
C ALA A 509 -14.27 -25.07 -9.46
N GLU A 510 -14.20 -25.95 -10.46
CA GLU A 510 -13.32 -27.14 -10.47
C GLU A 510 -11.82 -26.79 -10.41
N ASP A 511 -11.45 -25.60 -10.90
CA ASP A 511 -10.09 -25.08 -10.82
C ASP A 511 -9.82 -24.31 -9.52
N ARG A 512 -10.84 -24.08 -8.67
CA ARG A 512 -10.71 -23.35 -7.39
C ARG A 512 -10.30 -24.25 -6.23
N GLN A 513 -10.73 -25.51 -6.22
CA GLN A 513 -10.40 -26.49 -5.17
C GLN A 513 -10.09 -27.82 -5.82
N ASP A 514 -8.81 -28.10 -6.08
CA ASP A 514 -8.33 -29.47 -6.27
C ASP A 514 -6.79 -29.52 -6.29
N SER A 515 -6.23 -29.66 -5.08
CA SER A 515 -4.95 -30.33 -4.90
C SER A 515 -5.06 -31.29 -3.71
N ALA A 516 -4.40 -32.45 -3.80
CA ALA A 516 -4.35 -33.44 -2.72
C ALA A 516 -3.74 -32.93 -1.39
N LYS A 517 -3.28 -31.67 -1.36
CA LYS A 517 -2.67 -30.97 -0.22
C LYS A 517 -3.48 -29.78 0.30
N GLY A 518 -4.63 -29.46 -0.29
CA GLY A 518 -5.47 -28.31 0.12
C GLY A 518 -4.92 -26.93 -0.29
N GLU A 519 -3.93 -26.86 -1.17
CA GLU A 519 -3.43 -25.59 -1.71
C GLU A 519 -4.29 -25.12 -2.91
N PRO A 520 -4.61 -23.82 -3.03
CA PRO A 520 -5.39 -23.31 -4.14
C PRO A 520 -4.61 -23.41 -5.45
N ARG A 521 -5.31 -23.74 -6.54
CA ARG A 521 -4.71 -23.90 -7.88
C ARG A 521 -4.34 -22.56 -8.50
N ASP A 522 -5.18 -21.55 -8.27
CA ASP A 522 -5.03 -20.17 -8.75
C ASP A 522 -5.20 -19.15 -7.60
N ALA A 523 -4.90 -17.88 -7.87
CA ALA A 523 -4.90 -16.78 -6.90
C ALA A 523 -6.31 -16.24 -6.60
N SER A 524 -7.34 -17.08 -6.66
CA SER A 524 -8.76 -16.69 -6.52
C SER A 524 -9.26 -16.69 -5.07
N PHE A 525 -8.40 -17.08 -4.13
CA PHE A 525 -8.72 -17.27 -2.71
C PHE A 525 -8.94 -15.94 -1.95
N ALA A 526 -8.46 -14.81 -2.48
CA ALA A 526 -8.51 -13.54 -1.77
C ALA A 526 -9.83 -12.77 -1.95
N TYR A 527 -10.60 -13.04 -3.01
CA TYR A 527 -11.76 -12.21 -3.42
C TYR A 527 -12.90 -13.02 -4.03
N CYS A 528 -13.66 -13.78 -3.25
CA CYS A 528 -14.84 -14.53 -3.69
C CYS A 528 -14.68 -15.30 -5.04
N GLY A 529 -13.52 -15.92 -5.26
CA GLY A 529 -13.23 -16.65 -6.50
C GLY A 529 -12.70 -15.79 -7.67
N VAL A 530 -12.49 -14.50 -7.46
CA VAL A 530 -11.84 -13.57 -8.40
C VAL A 530 -10.32 -13.59 -8.19
N VAL A 531 -9.58 -13.74 -9.29
CA VAL A 531 -8.17 -13.36 -9.38
C VAL A 531 -8.11 -11.87 -9.74
N PRO A 532 -7.46 -11.01 -8.93
CA PRO A 532 -7.35 -9.59 -9.23
C PRO A 532 -6.85 -9.31 -10.65
N LEU A 533 -7.46 -8.34 -11.32
CA LEU A 533 -7.03 -7.96 -12.67
C LEU A 533 -5.59 -7.43 -12.64
N SER A 534 -5.20 -6.69 -11.60
CA SER A 534 -3.79 -6.29 -11.37
C SER A 534 -2.84 -7.50 -11.35
N THR A 535 -3.20 -8.58 -10.66
CA THR A 535 -2.41 -9.82 -10.62
C THR A 535 -2.33 -10.49 -12.00
N ARG A 536 -3.43 -10.52 -12.77
CA ARG A 536 -3.42 -11.07 -14.15
C ARG A 536 -2.59 -10.23 -15.12
N LEU A 537 -2.63 -8.91 -15.01
CA LEU A 537 -1.80 -8.02 -15.84
C LEU A 537 -0.31 -8.21 -15.55
N ILE A 538 0.07 -8.35 -14.28
CA ILE A 538 1.46 -8.64 -13.89
C ILE A 538 1.87 -10.04 -14.32
N GLN A 539 0.97 -11.03 -14.19
CA GLN A 539 1.20 -12.38 -14.70
C GLN A 539 1.44 -12.37 -16.21
N MET A 540 0.61 -11.67 -17.00
CA MET A 540 0.70 -11.60 -18.47
C MET A 540 2.08 -11.15 -18.98
N VAL A 541 2.80 -10.34 -18.21
CA VAL A 541 4.13 -9.83 -18.56
C VAL A 541 5.20 -10.93 -18.51
N TYR A 542 4.98 -11.99 -17.73
CA TYR A 542 5.93 -13.10 -17.55
C TYR A 542 5.41 -14.47 -18.03
N ASP A 543 4.11 -14.71 -17.93
CA ASP A 543 3.43 -15.97 -18.19
C ASP A 543 2.05 -15.73 -18.82
N ARG A 544 1.91 -16.08 -20.11
CA ARG A 544 0.66 -15.90 -20.88
C ARG A 544 -0.15 -17.18 -21.06
N THR A 545 0.14 -18.22 -20.29
CA THR A 545 -0.60 -19.49 -20.36
C THR A 545 -2.11 -19.30 -20.20
N VAL A 546 -2.53 -18.42 -19.30
CA VAL A 546 -3.94 -18.10 -19.05
C VAL A 546 -4.61 -17.43 -20.27
N LEU A 547 -3.98 -16.39 -20.83
CA LEU A 547 -4.49 -15.65 -21.99
C LEU A 547 -4.66 -16.53 -23.23
N SER A 548 -3.72 -17.45 -23.45
CA SER A 548 -3.72 -18.34 -24.63
C SER A 548 -4.94 -19.27 -24.69
N LYS A 549 -5.59 -19.53 -23.55
CA LYS A 549 -6.80 -20.35 -23.46
C LYS A 549 -8.05 -19.62 -23.96
N HIS A 550 -8.17 -18.32 -23.70
CA HIS A 550 -9.46 -17.62 -23.77
C HIS A 550 -9.51 -16.43 -24.73
N TYR A 551 -8.36 -15.83 -25.11
CA TYR A 551 -8.36 -14.66 -26.00
C TYR A 551 -8.10 -15.02 -27.46
N ASN A 552 -6.89 -15.51 -27.79
CA ASN A 552 -6.53 -15.88 -29.15
C ASN A 552 -5.47 -17.00 -29.15
N SER A 553 -5.75 -18.09 -29.85
CA SER A 553 -4.88 -19.28 -29.97
C SER A 553 -3.57 -19.02 -30.75
N GLN A 554 -3.50 -17.93 -31.51
CA GLN A 554 -2.30 -17.51 -32.24
C GLN A 554 -1.36 -16.61 -31.44
N GLN A 555 -1.75 -16.24 -30.21
CA GLN A 555 -0.82 -15.58 -29.29
C GLN A 555 0.34 -16.53 -29.00
N PRO A 556 1.61 -16.10 -29.14
CA PRO A 556 2.73 -16.97 -28.82
C PRO A 556 2.63 -17.35 -27.35
N PHE A 557 2.77 -18.65 -27.07
CA PHE A 557 2.99 -19.12 -25.71
C PHE A 557 4.25 -18.45 -25.19
N ILE A 558 4.09 -17.55 -24.21
CA ILE A 558 5.19 -16.82 -23.60
C ILE A 558 5.28 -17.22 -22.13
N ILE A 559 6.35 -17.94 -21.83
CA ILE A 559 6.97 -17.99 -20.51
C ILE A 559 8.29 -17.26 -20.67
N SER A 560 8.44 -16.12 -20.01
CA SER A 560 9.58 -15.23 -20.18
C SER A 560 10.19 -14.87 -18.84
N ARG A 561 11.53 -14.91 -18.79
CA ARG A 561 12.30 -14.40 -17.64
C ARG A 561 12.29 -12.86 -17.61
N GLN A 562 12.29 -12.21 -18.76
CA GLN A 562 12.21 -10.74 -18.85
C GLN A 562 10.77 -10.31 -19.08
N PRO A 563 10.34 -9.14 -18.58
CA PRO A 563 9.00 -8.66 -18.81
C PRO A 563 8.78 -8.39 -20.31
N ASN A 564 7.65 -8.85 -20.85
CA ASN A 564 7.34 -8.73 -22.27
C ASN A 564 5.84 -8.46 -22.51
N ILE A 565 5.52 -7.38 -23.22
CA ILE A 565 4.15 -6.98 -23.62
C ILE A 565 3.89 -7.12 -25.12
N ALA A 566 4.85 -7.57 -25.92
CA ALA A 566 4.68 -7.67 -27.37
C ALA A 566 3.45 -8.52 -27.73
N LYS A 567 2.65 -8.09 -28.70
CA LYS A 567 1.39 -8.75 -29.12
C LYS A 567 0.22 -8.63 -28.14
N THR A 568 0.30 -7.83 -27.08
CA THR A 568 -0.86 -7.55 -26.22
C THR A 568 -1.60 -6.26 -26.62
N GLU A 569 -1.14 -5.54 -27.64
CA GLU A 569 -1.60 -4.20 -28.00
C GLU A 569 -3.10 -4.19 -28.31
N GLU A 570 -3.60 -5.20 -29.04
CA GLU A 570 -5.03 -5.33 -29.36
C GLU A 570 -5.87 -5.58 -28.09
N LEU A 571 -5.44 -6.50 -27.21
CA LEU A 571 -6.14 -6.79 -25.96
C LEU A 571 -6.22 -5.54 -25.09
N ILE A 572 -5.09 -4.85 -24.91
CA ILE A 572 -5.02 -3.62 -24.12
C ILE A 572 -5.87 -2.51 -24.73
N SER A 573 -5.84 -2.33 -26.06
CA SER A 573 -6.70 -1.38 -26.75
C SER A 573 -8.19 -1.73 -26.61
N GLN A 574 -8.56 -3.02 -26.58
CA GLN A 574 -9.94 -3.44 -26.37
C GLN A 574 -10.41 -3.21 -24.93
N ILE A 575 -9.54 -3.36 -23.93
CA ILE A 575 -9.89 -3.16 -22.52
C ILE A 575 -9.88 -1.67 -22.17
N TYR A 576 -8.82 -0.93 -22.51
CA TYR A 576 -8.58 0.44 -22.02
C TYR A 576 -8.78 1.53 -23.10
N GLY A 577 -8.90 1.14 -24.37
CA GLY A 577 -9.17 2.05 -25.49
C GLY A 577 -7.93 2.57 -26.22
N SER A 578 -6.73 2.31 -25.70
CA SER A 578 -5.47 2.62 -26.38
C SER A 578 -4.42 1.55 -26.06
N PRO A 579 -3.56 1.15 -27.02
CA PRO A 579 -2.41 0.31 -26.72
C PRO A 579 -1.38 1.02 -25.83
N ASP A 580 -1.35 2.37 -25.86
CA ASP A 580 -0.47 3.20 -25.03
C ASP A 580 -0.88 3.23 -23.54
N CYS A 581 -1.86 2.43 -23.13
CA CYS A 581 -2.14 2.22 -21.70
C CYS A 581 -1.07 1.33 -21.04
N ILE A 582 -0.29 0.58 -21.81
CA ILE A 582 0.86 -0.17 -21.27
C ILE A 582 2.09 0.10 -22.13
N HIS A 583 3.16 0.56 -21.49
CA HIS A 583 4.46 0.82 -22.13
C HIS A 583 5.51 -0.16 -21.63
N GLN A 584 6.40 -0.57 -22.53
CA GLN A 584 7.60 -1.33 -22.20
C GLN A 584 8.84 -0.59 -22.69
N GLU A 585 9.84 -0.47 -21.84
CA GLU A 585 11.13 0.14 -22.17
C GLU A 585 12.30 -0.67 -21.59
N SER A 586 13.45 -0.65 -22.27
CA SER A 586 14.71 -1.15 -21.72
C SER A 586 15.65 0.02 -21.46
N TRP A 587 16.12 0.14 -20.23
CA TRP A 587 17.08 1.16 -19.79
C TRP A 587 18.54 0.74 -20.00
N MET A 588 18.76 -0.39 -20.69
CA MET A 588 20.10 -0.80 -21.07
C MET A 588 20.65 0.01 -22.25
N SER A 589 21.90 0.44 -22.15
CA SER A 589 22.65 1.07 -23.25
C SER A 589 22.65 0.19 -24.51
N ALA A 590 22.57 0.84 -25.68
CA ALA A 590 22.54 0.17 -26.99
C ALA A 590 23.76 -0.75 -27.23
N LEU A 591 24.92 -0.42 -26.65
CA LEU A 591 26.15 -1.23 -26.73
C LEU A 591 26.03 -2.60 -26.03
N ARG A 592 25.14 -2.71 -25.02
CA ARG A 592 24.90 -3.94 -24.26
C ARG A 592 23.83 -4.85 -24.88
N LYS A 593 22.99 -4.33 -25.79
CA LYS A 593 21.88 -5.10 -26.39
C LYS A 593 22.32 -6.29 -27.24
N ASN A 594 23.53 -6.24 -27.80
CA ASN A 594 24.04 -7.25 -28.75
C ASN A 594 25.15 -8.17 -28.20
N LYS A 595 25.55 -8.01 -26.93
CA LYS A 595 26.61 -8.83 -26.33
C LYS A 595 26.01 -9.98 -25.50
N ARG A 596 26.52 -11.20 -25.70
CA ARG A 596 26.23 -12.33 -24.80
C ARG A 596 26.80 -11.97 -23.43
N ARG A 597 25.92 -11.76 -22.44
CA ARG A 597 26.31 -11.50 -21.06
C ARG A 597 27.19 -12.65 -20.57
N VAL A 598 28.38 -12.33 -20.06
CA VAL A 598 29.26 -13.31 -19.43
C VAL A 598 28.95 -13.30 -17.94
N THR A 599 28.36 -14.39 -17.46
CA THR A 599 28.09 -14.57 -16.04
C THR A 599 29.41 -14.68 -15.26
N ILE A 600 29.73 -13.71 -14.40
CA ILE A 600 30.90 -13.78 -13.51
C ILE A 600 30.43 -14.14 -12.10
N GLY A 601 30.84 -15.32 -11.65
CA GLY A 601 30.13 -16.04 -10.58
C GLY A 601 28.81 -16.51 -11.15
N GLN A 602 28.60 -17.83 -11.26
CA GLN A 602 27.24 -18.30 -11.53
C GLN A 602 26.34 -17.70 -10.43
N PRO A 603 25.21 -17.04 -10.74
CA PRO A 603 24.21 -16.78 -9.74
C PRO A 603 23.94 -18.11 -9.06
N ASP A 604 24.08 -18.17 -7.72
CA ASP A 604 23.89 -19.42 -7.00
C ASP A 604 22.58 -20.06 -7.47
N PRO A 605 22.54 -21.37 -7.71
CA PRO A 605 21.30 -22.06 -8.03
C PRO A 605 20.19 -21.64 -7.06
N GLY A 606 19.13 -20.99 -7.56
CA GLY A 606 18.04 -20.45 -6.75
C GLY A 606 18.11 -18.96 -6.36
N THR A 607 19.04 -18.16 -6.90
CA THR A 607 18.95 -16.69 -6.76
C THR A 607 17.78 -16.14 -7.57
N SER A 608 16.93 -15.37 -6.90
CA SER A 608 15.79 -14.71 -7.53
C SER A 608 16.16 -13.37 -8.16
N ASP A 609 15.64 -13.11 -9.35
CA ASP A 609 15.68 -11.80 -9.99
C ASP A 609 14.72 -10.86 -9.26
N ILE A 610 15.20 -9.68 -8.91
CA ILE A 610 14.40 -8.69 -8.19
C ILE A 610 13.49 -7.98 -9.19
N VAL A 611 12.25 -7.78 -8.76
CA VAL A 611 11.27 -6.96 -9.46
C VAL A 611 10.73 -5.94 -8.47
N LEU A 612 10.96 -4.67 -8.75
CA LEU A 612 10.29 -3.59 -8.06
C LEU A 612 8.89 -3.47 -8.63
N LEU A 613 7.89 -3.88 -7.86
CA LEU A 613 6.50 -3.85 -8.25
C LEU A 613 5.81 -2.68 -7.54
N VAL A 614 5.62 -1.59 -8.28
CA VAL A 614 5.13 -0.33 -7.76
C VAL A 614 3.63 -0.19 -7.98
N PHE A 615 2.90 0.14 -6.92
CA PHE A 615 1.46 0.46 -6.99
C PHE A 615 1.26 1.97 -6.79
N LEU A 616 0.57 2.59 -7.76
CA LEU A 616 0.05 3.95 -7.67
C LEU A 616 -1.46 3.94 -7.44
N GLY A 617 -1.93 4.71 -6.44
CA GLY A 617 -3.32 4.71 -5.98
C GLY A 617 -3.64 3.59 -4.97
N GLY A 618 -2.61 3.01 -4.37
CA GLY A 618 -2.69 2.06 -3.28
C GLY A 618 -2.86 0.60 -3.68
N VAL A 619 -2.40 -0.27 -2.78
CA VAL A 619 -2.51 -1.74 -2.86
C VAL A 619 -3.38 -2.27 -1.72
N THR A 620 -4.12 -3.34 -1.97
CA THR A 620 -4.93 -4.02 -0.96
C THR A 620 -4.18 -5.20 -0.33
N MET A 621 -4.64 -5.70 0.83
CA MET A 621 -4.03 -6.88 1.46
C MET A 621 -4.23 -8.15 0.63
N GLY A 622 -5.39 -8.29 -0.02
CA GLY A 622 -5.65 -9.40 -0.95
C GLY A 622 -4.79 -9.36 -2.20
N GLU A 623 -4.52 -8.19 -2.79
CA GLU A 623 -3.56 -8.05 -3.90
C GLU A 623 -2.15 -8.48 -3.47
N ILE A 624 -1.69 -8.07 -2.29
CA ILE A 624 -0.39 -8.52 -1.75
C ILE A 624 -0.34 -10.05 -1.64
N ALA A 625 -1.41 -10.68 -1.11
CA ALA A 625 -1.49 -12.13 -0.96
C ALA A 625 -1.42 -12.86 -2.32
N THR A 626 -2.18 -12.38 -3.30
CA THR A 626 -2.27 -12.98 -4.63
C THR A 626 -0.99 -12.79 -5.45
N LEU A 627 -0.29 -11.67 -5.28
CA LEU A 627 1.02 -11.45 -5.90
C LEU A 627 2.12 -12.34 -5.32
N LYS A 628 2.08 -12.61 -4.01
CA LYS A 628 2.98 -13.60 -3.39
C LYS A 628 2.73 -15.00 -3.92
N PHE A 629 1.46 -15.38 -4.05
CA PHE A 629 1.10 -16.64 -4.68
C PHE A 629 1.57 -16.70 -6.15
N LEU A 630 1.39 -15.62 -6.93
CA LEU A 630 1.89 -15.54 -8.30
C LEU A 630 3.42 -15.72 -8.36
N GLN A 631 4.16 -15.09 -7.44
CA GLN A 631 5.61 -15.25 -7.35
C GLN A 631 6.01 -16.74 -7.20
N ASP A 632 5.30 -17.48 -6.35
CA ASP A 632 5.57 -18.91 -6.13
C ASP A 632 5.16 -19.76 -7.35
N LYS A 633 4.08 -19.41 -8.05
CA LYS A 633 3.68 -20.05 -9.32
C LYS A 633 4.71 -19.81 -10.43
N LEU A 634 5.24 -18.59 -10.54
CA LEU A 634 6.31 -18.29 -11.48
C LEU A 634 7.56 -19.12 -11.17
N ARG A 635 7.91 -19.27 -9.88
CA ARG A 635 9.02 -20.12 -9.45
C ARG A 635 8.83 -21.59 -9.86
N GLN A 636 7.62 -22.13 -9.77
CA GLN A 636 7.30 -23.48 -10.23
C GLN A 636 7.50 -23.67 -11.74
N LYS A 637 7.44 -22.58 -12.51
CA LYS A 637 7.69 -22.54 -13.96
C LYS A 637 9.12 -22.09 -14.30
N GLU A 638 10.05 -22.23 -13.37
CA GLU A 638 11.46 -21.84 -13.50
C GLU A 638 11.70 -20.33 -13.74
N ILE A 639 10.69 -19.48 -13.48
CA ILE A 639 10.81 -18.02 -13.45
C ILE A 639 11.01 -17.59 -12.00
N TYR A 640 12.28 -17.53 -11.58
CA TYR A 640 12.66 -17.19 -10.21
C TYR A 640 12.59 -15.67 -9.94
N LYS A 641 11.39 -15.09 -9.86
CA LYS A 641 11.22 -13.69 -9.44
C LYS A 641 11.12 -13.55 -7.92
N ARG A 642 11.59 -12.41 -7.41
CA ARG A 642 11.30 -11.89 -6.07
C ARG A 642 10.66 -10.52 -6.22
N PHE A 643 9.38 -10.43 -5.92
CA PHE A 643 8.63 -9.18 -5.94
C PHE A 643 8.93 -8.40 -4.66
N ILE A 644 9.46 -7.19 -4.83
CA ILE A 644 9.50 -6.16 -3.80
C ILE A 644 8.36 -5.19 -4.14
N ILE A 645 7.26 -5.31 -3.40
CA ILE A 645 6.08 -4.47 -3.60
C ILE A 645 6.36 -3.11 -2.95
N VAL A 646 6.27 -2.03 -3.72
CA VAL A 646 6.41 -0.66 -3.23
C VAL A 646 5.09 0.06 -3.49
N SER A 647 4.43 0.56 -2.46
CA SER A 647 3.13 1.24 -2.61
C SER A 647 3.17 2.62 -1.98
N ASP A 648 2.46 3.57 -2.59
CA ASP A 648 2.21 4.88 -1.96
C ASP A 648 1.41 4.75 -0.66
N GLY A 649 0.56 3.74 -0.54
CA GLY A 649 -0.24 3.44 0.64
C GLY A 649 -0.98 2.10 0.54
N VAL A 650 -1.62 1.71 1.64
CA VAL A 650 -2.59 0.60 1.65
C VAL A 650 -3.99 1.16 1.46
N THR A 651 -4.76 0.55 0.56
CA THR A 651 -6.14 0.95 0.26
C THR A 651 -7.11 -0.22 0.42
N ASN A 652 -8.41 0.08 0.44
CA ASN A 652 -9.50 -0.89 0.38
C ASN A 652 -10.78 -0.19 -0.09
N GLY A 653 -11.87 -0.95 -0.25
CA GLY A 653 -13.13 -0.43 -0.79
C GLY A 653 -13.68 0.73 0.05
N ASN A 654 -13.59 0.63 1.37
CA ASN A 654 -14.04 1.68 2.28
C ASN A 654 -13.23 2.97 2.13
N ARG A 655 -11.90 2.87 1.99
CA ARG A 655 -11.04 4.04 1.80
C ARG A 655 -11.23 4.69 0.43
N ILE A 656 -11.48 3.91 -0.62
CA ILE A 656 -11.76 4.45 -1.96
C ILE A 656 -13.11 5.15 -1.97
N THR A 657 -14.17 4.54 -1.45
CA THR A 657 -15.49 5.19 -1.49
C THR A 657 -15.59 6.37 -0.54
N ASN A 658 -15.01 6.31 0.66
CA ASN A 658 -15.12 7.36 1.68
C ASN A 658 -14.01 8.43 1.65
N SER A 659 -13.06 8.36 0.72
CA SER A 659 -12.02 9.40 0.57
C SER A 659 -12.67 10.77 0.40
N GLY A 660 -12.27 11.74 1.22
CA GLY A 660 -12.74 13.12 1.09
C GLY A 660 -14.00 13.50 1.88
N ILE A 661 -14.66 12.57 2.56
CA ILE A 661 -15.78 12.92 3.45
C ILE A 661 -15.20 13.58 4.70
N HIS A 662 -15.41 14.89 4.84
CA HIS A 662 -14.99 15.66 6.00
C HIS A 662 -15.46 14.97 7.30
N PRO A 663 -14.65 14.88 8.36
CA PRO A 663 -15.01 14.19 9.60
C PRO A 663 -16.32 14.69 10.24
N SER A 664 -16.69 15.96 10.04
CA SER A 664 -17.96 16.52 10.53
C SER A 664 -19.19 16.05 9.75
N MET A 665 -19.00 15.54 8.53
CA MET A 665 -20.06 14.96 7.68
C MET A 665 -20.20 13.45 7.89
N ARG A 666 -19.28 12.83 8.63
CA ARG A 666 -19.50 11.47 9.14
C ARG A 666 -20.54 11.60 10.23
N VAL A 667 -21.79 11.26 9.93
CA VAL A 667 -22.84 11.12 10.94
C VAL A 667 -22.26 10.24 12.05
N GLN A 668 -21.96 10.83 13.21
CA GLN A 668 -21.73 10.06 14.41
C GLN A 668 -23.09 9.43 14.70
N LYS A 669 -23.28 8.18 14.28
CA LYS A 669 -24.28 7.32 14.91
C LYS A 669 -23.78 7.13 16.35
N ASN A 670 -24.20 8.03 17.24
CA ASN A 670 -24.29 7.69 18.65
C ASN A 670 -25.19 6.45 18.71
N GLY A 671 -24.63 5.36 19.22
CA GLY A 671 -25.32 4.09 19.38
C GLY A 671 -26.52 4.18 20.32
#